data_AF-A0A930TD68-F1
#
_entry.id   AF-A0A930TD68-F1
#
_cell.length_a   1.000
_cell.length_b   1.000
_cell.length_c   1.000
_cell.angle_alpha   90.00
_cell.angle_beta   90.00
_cell.angle_gamma   90.00
#
_symmetry.space_group_name_H-M   'P 1'
#
loop_
_entity.id
_entity.type
_entity.pdbx_description
1 polymer ?
#
loop_
_entity_poly.entity_id
_entity_poly.type
_entity_poly.pdbx_seq_one_letter_code
_entity_poly.pdbx_strand_id
1 'polypeptide(L)'
;MVFSATKWEENPYIIGRPIYEPELFFGREELFSFIKDNLNQRVQVILLHGQRRIGKSSVLSQIPNFVKSENFVFVLLSLEGKSQKLLFEVLYELSRDIFDYFDFTHDQVKIPNKTAFQEDNLIFFDNFLPQVYQALGHKNLVLLLDEFDVLGDSHLDSAITHFFPFLLSMISRQQHLYIIPVVGRRLDDMPNLLSLFRQAPTQEIGLLDKMSAERLITKPAEGILIYQPDAIDAIIELSAGHPYFTQVLCFALFSHARELQQPNITRADVHSVINQAIEIGEAGLTWFRDGLPIPERVFFSTVAEIQQQKLASGQISKFSVVQGEALTLLQEHGVVIDEALHKAETRLLEWNFLQSDAEIQQASSYQVTVELVRRWLIKRCPVRREIWELEKIGEQVVSAIYEQATREWQSGNLSVAIELYEQVLTKNPNHFHALFDLAELYFDVGDYHQSVELYTRAFKIDPVRNREAFERARQSCINQQQSDVYIQGNTNKRDIREITQFDLERFYQAFDPSKPLILENALDRKYYIDFASVRGGKIVESLARTITRISPSAPTCQLLTGHIGCGKSTELLRLKAELEQQDFHVVYFESSYFLDMLDVDLIDILLAIVEQVNESLKAINIRFQSTYFVKLFGELNNFLQTPLDLEIEGDLCSAAITSKTKESVNQRRQLREYLEPRTENILQLINQELTNANKQLKAIGKKGLVVIIDNLDRIDIHTLPTGRSQPEHIFIDHSEDLRRLNCHIVYTVPMSLVLSNENALLQNRLGGGVAPRVLSMIPVRHRNGEVNTAGLEMMRQMVLARAFPDTAPVERLNLVKQIFDSQETLDRLCLISGGHVRDILGLVFECLREQDPPFERDTVEAVIRRYRDFRANPIDSHEWNLIFQVLENQHIKDDIGYHTLLNSLFVFEYRDADGSWFTINPILTETKQFQSWLEKRLEINQVI
;
A
#
# COMPACT_ATOMS: atom_id res chain seq x y z
N MET A 1 -14.20 -46.63 19.77
CA MET A 1 -14.21 -45.66 20.89
C MET A 1 -14.97 -44.44 20.42
N VAL A 2 -16.07 -44.10 21.09
CA VAL A 2 -16.91 -42.95 20.77
C VAL A 2 -16.15 -41.69 21.19
N PHE A 3 -15.71 -40.87 20.24
CA PHE A 3 -15.10 -39.57 20.54
C PHE A 3 -16.19 -38.64 21.09
N SER A 4 -16.04 -38.14 22.32
CA SER A 4 -16.97 -37.17 22.89
C SER A 4 -16.82 -35.82 22.20
N ALA A 5 -17.94 -35.14 21.93
CA ALA A 5 -18.02 -33.88 21.20
C ALA A 5 -17.33 -32.67 21.89
N THR A 6 -16.82 -32.84 23.11
CA THR A 6 -16.18 -31.79 23.94
C THR A 6 -14.70 -31.52 23.62
N LYS A 7 -14.07 -32.23 22.67
CA LYS A 7 -12.60 -32.16 22.45
C LYS A 7 -12.10 -31.10 21.45
N TRP A 8 -12.99 -30.35 20.79
CA TRP A 8 -12.64 -29.43 19.70
C TRP A 8 -12.88 -27.93 20.02
N GLU A 9 -13.12 -27.59 21.29
CA GLU A 9 -13.60 -26.26 21.69
C GLU A 9 -12.57 -25.14 21.46
N GLU A 10 -11.32 -25.31 21.89
CA GLU A 10 -10.26 -24.30 21.75
C GLU A 10 -9.03 -24.83 21.00
N ASN A 11 -8.40 -23.96 20.22
CA ASN A 11 -7.15 -24.29 19.51
C ASN A 11 -5.98 -24.26 20.51
N PRO A 12 -5.25 -25.37 20.72
CA PRO A 12 -4.21 -25.44 21.72
C PRO A 12 -2.89 -24.76 21.31
N TYR A 13 -2.77 -24.36 20.03
CA TYR A 13 -1.58 -23.68 19.52
C TYR A 13 -1.69 -22.18 19.77
N ILE A 14 -0.64 -21.59 20.32
CA ILE A 14 -0.62 -20.18 20.75
C ILE A 14 0.16 -19.36 19.73
N ILE A 15 -0.53 -18.42 19.08
CA ILE A 15 0.05 -17.45 18.15
C ILE A 15 -0.09 -16.03 18.71
N GLY A 16 0.91 -15.18 18.48
CA GLY A 16 0.83 -13.74 18.76
C GLY A 16 1.31 -13.26 20.14
N ARG A 17 1.20 -14.08 21.21
CA ARG A 17 1.69 -13.75 22.56
C ARG A 17 2.88 -14.60 23.04
N PRO A 18 3.65 -14.14 24.03
CA PRO A 18 4.63 -15.00 24.73
C PRO A 18 3.97 -16.18 25.44
N ILE A 19 4.73 -17.25 25.62
CA ILE A 19 4.31 -18.45 26.34
C ILE A 19 4.62 -18.27 27.83
N TYR A 20 3.56 -18.20 28.64
CA TYR A 20 3.66 -18.05 30.09
C TYR A 20 3.52 -19.40 30.80
N GLU A 21 2.91 -20.37 30.13
CA GLU A 21 2.63 -21.73 30.58
C GLU A 21 3.87 -22.63 30.43
N PRO A 22 4.51 -23.08 31.52
CA PRO A 22 5.75 -23.88 31.45
C PRO A 22 5.57 -25.20 30.70
N GLU A 23 4.39 -25.82 30.81
CA GLU A 23 4.04 -27.08 30.14
C GLU A 23 3.88 -26.96 28.62
N LEU A 24 3.64 -25.74 28.11
CA LEU A 24 3.56 -25.44 26.68
C LEU A 24 4.86 -24.84 26.13
N PHE A 25 5.91 -24.79 26.94
CA PHE A 25 7.24 -24.33 26.54
C PHE A 25 8.15 -25.51 26.24
N PHE A 26 8.76 -25.52 25.05
CA PHE A 26 9.50 -26.68 24.54
C PHE A 26 10.95 -26.32 24.19
N GLY A 27 11.87 -27.22 24.57
CA GLY A 27 13.30 -27.09 24.32
C GLY A 27 14.00 -26.07 25.23
N ARG A 28 15.18 -25.61 24.79
CA ARG A 28 16.02 -24.58 25.44
C ARG A 28 16.68 -25.02 26.75
N GLU A 29 16.77 -26.31 27.02
CA GLU A 29 17.40 -26.84 28.23
C GLU A 29 18.87 -26.41 28.35
N GLU A 30 19.62 -26.42 27.24
CA GLU A 30 21.01 -25.95 27.20
C GLU A 30 21.13 -24.45 27.50
N LEU A 31 20.21 -23.63 26.98
CA LEU A 31 20.16 -22.19 27.24
C LEU A 31 19.91 -21.91 28.73
N PHE A 32 18.96 -22.62 29.37
CA PHE A 32 18.70 -22.44 30.80
C PHE A 32 19.85 -22.96 31.66
N SER A 33 20.53 -24.04 31.25
CA SER A 33 21.75 -24.51 31.92
C SER A 33 22.84 -23.44 31.84
N PHE A 34 23.06 -22.87 30.66
CA PHE A 34 24.02 -21.78 30.46
C PHE A 34 23.72 -20.58 31.38
N ILE A 35 22.47 -20.14 31.47
CA ILE A 35 22.09 -19.03 32.37
C ILE A 35 22.38 -19.41 33.83
N LYS A 36 21.96 -20.61 34.24
CA LYS A 36 22.16 -21.09 35.61
C LYS A 36 23.64 -21.17 36.00
N ASP A 37 24.47 -21.70 35.12
CA ASP A 37 25.90 -21.90 35.37
C ASP A 37 26.63 -20.56 35.50
N ASN A 38 26.31 -19.59 34.63
CA ASN A 38 26.87 -18.24 34.71
C ASN A 38 26.43 -17.48 35.97
N LEU A 39 25.14 -17.56 36.35
CA LEU A 39 24.66 -16.96 37.59
C LEU A 39 25.35 -17.56 38.82
N ASN A 40 25.55 -18.88 38.85
CA ASN A 40 26.27 -19.56 39.94
C ASN A 40 27.76 -19.16 40.01
N GLN A 41 28.37 -18.82 38.88
CA GLN A 41 29.72 -18.27 38.80
C GLN A 41 29.79 -16.78 39.14
N ARG A 42 28.68 -16.18 39.59
CA ARG A 42 28.54 -14.75 39.92
C ARG A 42 28.79 -13.82 38.73
N VAL A 43 28.49 -14.28 37.53
CA VAL A 43 28.53 -13.42 36.34
C VAL A 43 27.32 -12.49 36.39
N GLN A 44 27.57 -11.19 36.56
CA GLN A 44 26.51 -10.18 36.77
C GLN A 44 25.76 -9.80 35.49
N VAL A 45 26.32 -10.10 34.32
CA VAL A 45 25.78 -9.68 33.03
C VAL A 45 25.82 -10.87 32.08
N ILE A 46 24.65 -11.36 31.64
CA ILE A 46 24.53 -12.46 30.68
C ILE A 46 23.73 -11.94 29.49
N LEU A 47 24.25 -12.10 28.28
CA LEU A 47 23.65 -11.50 27.09
C LEU A 47 22.98 -12.56 26.23
N LEU A 48 21.67 -12.41 25.98
CA LEU A 48 20.96 -13.28 25.05
C LEU A 48 20.61 -12.50 23.79
N HIS A 49 20.68 -13.15 22.64
CA HIS A 49 20.25 -12.55 21.38
C HIS A 49 19.50 -13.56 20.52
N GLY A 50 18.63 -13.07 19.64
CA GLY A 50 17.93 -13.94 18.71
C GLY A 50 16.98 -13.19 17.80
N GLN A 51 16.62 -13.82 16.68
CA GLN A 51 15.74 -13.22 15.67
C GLN A 51 14.35 -12.83 16.24
N ARG A 52 13.65 -11.92 15.57
CA ARG A 52 12.26 -11.56 15.92
C ARG A 52 11.38 -12.82 15.81
N ARG A 53 10.41 -12.96 16.72
CA ARG A 53 9.49 -14.13 16.82
C ARG A 53 10.15 -15.49 17.16
N ILE A 54 11.44 -15.56 17.48
CA ILE A 54 12.11 -16.81 17.89
C ILE A 54 11.74 -17.29 19.32
N GLY A 55 10.95 -16.50 20.06
CA GLY A 55 10.49 -16.81 21.41
C GLY A 55 11.27 -16.14 22.54
N LYS A 56 11.91 -14.99 22.31
CA LYS A 56 12.71 -14.25 23.31
C LYS A 56 11.93 -13.92 24.58
N SER A 57 10.77 -13.26 24.46
CA SER A 57 9.92 -12.92 25.60
C SER A 57 9.37 -14.16 26.31
N SER A 58 9.11 -15.25 25.56
CA SER A 58 8.75 -16.54 26.15
C SER A 58 9.90 -17.12 26.97
N VAL A 59 11.13 -17.13 26.43
CA VAL A 59 12.34 -17.55 27.16
C VAL A 59 12.47 -16.75 28.45
N LEU A 60 12.39 -15.42 28.39
CA LEU A 60 12.50 -14.55 29.56
C LEU A 60 11.44 -14.86 30.62
N SER A 61 10.18 -15.02 30.20
CA SER A 61 9.08 -15.38 31.09
C SER A 61 9.28 -16.74 31.76
N GLN A 62 10.03 -17.65 31.12
CA GLN A 62 10.28 -19.00 31.60
C GLN A 62 11.57 -19.15 32.42
N ILE A 63 12.51 -18.19 32.39
CA ILE A 63 13.73 -18.23 33.21
C ILE A 63 13.42 -18.55 34.70
N PRO A 64 12.44 -17.91 35.38
CA PRO A 64 12.15 -18.21 36.77
C PRO A 64 11.68 -19.66 37.02
N ASN A 65 11.04 -20.29 36.02
CA ASN A 65 10.49 -21.63 36.14
C ASN A 65 11.56 -22.72 35.94
N PHE A 66 12.52 -22.48 35.03
CA PHE A 66 13.55 -23.45 34.66
C PHE A 66 14.91 -23.21 35.33
N VAL A 67 15.22 -21.97 35.71
CA VAL A 67 16.43 -21.59 36.46
C VAL A 67 16.11 -21.53 37.95
N LYS A 68 15.89 -22.71 38.56
CA LYS A 68 15.64 -22.81 40.00
C LYS A 68 16.88 -22.43 40.80
N SER A 69 16.78 -21.35 41.59
CA SER A 69 17.81 -20.95 42.56
C SER A 69 17.19 -20.34 43.81
N GLU A 70 17.73 -20.69 44.98
CA GLU A 70 17.29 -20.14 46.26
C GLU A 70 17.82 -18.71 46.49
N ASN A 71 18.91 -18.36 45.82
CA ASN A 71 19.67 -17.11 46.03
C ASN A 71 19.31 -15.97 45.06
N PHE A 72 18.62 -16.28 43.96
CA PHE A 72 18.26 -15.31 42.93
C PHE A 72 16.75 -15.08 42.87
N VAL A 73 16.37 -13.83 42.62
CA VAL A 73 14.99 -13.42 42.33
C VAL A 73 15.01 -12.70 40.99
N PHE A 74 14.06 -13.03 40.12
CA PHE A 74 13.99 -12.53 38.75
C PHE A 74 12.83 -11.55 38.60
N VAL A 75 13.08 -10.45 37.90
CA VAL A 75 12.05 -9.48 37.51
C VAL A 75 12.10 -9.23 36.01
N LEU A 76 10.97 -9.39 35.33
CA LEU A 76 10.85 -9.11 33.90
C LEU A 76 10.47 -7.65 33.68
N LEU A 77 11.30 -6.93 32.94
CA LEU A 77 11.14 -5.51 32.65
C LEU A 77 11.18 -5.32 31.13
N SER A 78 10.18 -4.61 30.59
CA SER A 78 10.17 -4.20 29.19
C SER A 78 10.80 -2.81 29.02
N LEU A 79 11.64 -2.67 27.99
CA LEU A 79 12.20 -1.39 27.56
C LEU A 79 11.46 -0.77 26.36
N GLU A 80 10.32 -1.36 25.97
CA GLU A 80 9.46 -0.86 24.90
C GLU A 80 9.03 0.60 25.15
N GLY A 81 9.12 1.46 24.13
CA GLY A 81 8.69 2.86 24.22
C GLY A 81 9.56 3.74 25.15
N LYS A 82 10.67 3.23 25.70
CA LYS A 82 11.57 3.97 26.60
C LYS A 82 12.78 4.61 25.88
N SER A 83 12.92 4.42 24.57
CA SER A 83 14.06 4.89 23.74
C SER A 83 14.17 6.42 23.61
N GLN A 84 13.02 7.09 23.63
CA GLN A 84 12.94 8.55 23.45
C GLN A 84 12.92 9.32 24.79
N LYS A 85 12.97 8.62 25.92
CA LYS A 85 12.86 9.22 27.26
C LYS A 85 14.21 9.62 27.81
N LEU A 86 14.25 10.54 28.78
CA LEU A 86 15.49 10.90 29.46
C LEU A 86 15.88 9.81 30.48
N LEU A 87 17.17 9.71 30.81
CA LEU A 87 17.72 8.70 31.74
C LEU A 87 16.91 8.60 33.05
N PHE A 88 16.62 9.74 33.67
CA PHE A 88 15.91 9.79 34.96
C PHE A 88 14.46 9.27 34.85
N GLU A 89 13.82 9.42 33.69
CA GLU A 89 12.46 8.92 33.45
C GLU A 89 12.47 7.40 33.30
N VAL A 90 13.46 6.86 32.60
CA VAL A 90 13.66 5.41 32.48
C VAL A 90 13.91 4.79 33.86
N LEU A 91 14.77 5.39 34.68
CA LEU A 91 15.05 4.91 36.04
C LEU A 91 13.80 4.96 36.94
N TYR A 92 13.04 6.05 36.87
CA TYR A 92 11.79 6.18 37.62
C TYR A 92 10.74 5.12 37.22
N GLU A 93 10.59 4.86 35.92
CA GLU A 93 9.68 3.82 35.42
C GLU A 93 10.14 2.43 35.82
N LEU A 94 11.44 2.11 35.70
CA LEU A 94 11.97 0.83 36.17
C LEU A 94 11.74 0.63 37.68
N SER A 95 11.85 1.69 38.49
CA SER A 95 11.51 1.60 39.91
C SER A 95 10.05 1.27 40.14
N ARG A 96 9.12 1.84 39.35
CA ARG A 96 7.70 1.49 39.42
C ARG A 96 7.44 0.07 38.97
N ASP A 97 8.02 -0.34 37.85
CA ASP A 97 7.85 -1.68 37.29
C ASP A 97 8.35 -2.76 38.28
N ILE A 98 9.50 -2.52 38.94
CA ILE A 98 10.02 -3.43 39.98
C ILE A 98 9.09 -3.46 41.20
N PHE A 99 8.57 -2.29 41.62
CA PHE A 99 7.67 -2.20 42.76
C PHE A 99 6.37 -2.96 42.51
N ASP A 100 5.76 -2.76 41.34
CA ASP A 100 4.51 -3.39 40.94
C ASP A 100 4.69 -4.90 40.70
N TYR A 101 5.80 -5.33 40.10
CA TYR A 101 6.08 -6.74 39.82
C TYR A 101 6.15 -7.61 41.08
N PHE A 102 6.76 -7.09 42.15
CA PHE A 102 6.86 -7.80 43.43
C PHE A 102 5.67 -7.51 44.37
N ASP A 103 4.70 -6.70 43.93
CA ASP A 103 3.56 -6.26 44.73
C ASP A 103 3.98 -5.70 46.10
N PHE A 104 5.01 -4.83 46.10
CA PHE A 104 5.50 -4.23 47.33
C PHE A 104 4.49 -3.24 47.89
N THR A 105 4.50 -3.10 49.22
CA THR A 105 3.78 -2.02 49.90
C THR A 105 4.69 -0.81 50.09
N HIS A 106 4.09 0.39 50.20
CA HIS A 106 4.84 1.62 50.47
C HIS A 106 5.58 1.65 51.82
N ASP A 107 5.23 0.74 52.74
CA ASP A 107 5.95 0.53 53.99
C ASP A 107 7.21 -0.32 53.82
N GLN A 108 7.23 -1.21 52.82
CA GLN A 108 8.38 -2.07 52.49
C GLN A 108 9.39 -1.36 51.59
N VAL A 109 8.91 -0.67 50.55
CA VAL A 109 9.76 0.01 49.57
C VAL A 109 9.14 1.37 49.22
N LYS A 110 9.94 2.44 49.32
CA LYS A 110 9.53 3.78 48.89
C LYS A 110 10.13 4.11 47.54
N ILE A 111 9.27 4.43 46.58
CA ILE A 111 9.68 4.91 45.26
C ILE A 111 10.00 6.41 45.37
N PRO A 112 11.23 6.86 45.05
CA PRO A 112 11.53 8.29 44.97
C PRO A 112 10.64 8.98 43.94
N ASN A 113 10.28 10.24 44.17
CA ASN A 113 9.45 10.98 43.21
C ASN A 113 10.25 11.31 41.92
N LYS A 114 9.54 11.60 40.83
CA LYS A 114 10.17 11.86 39.53
C LYS A 114 11.18 13.03 39.57
N THR A 115 10.91 14.05 40.38
CA THR A 115 11.81 15.20 40.60
C THR A 115 13.12 14.80 41.28
N ALA A 116 13.10 13.85 42.22
CA ALA A 116 14.31 13.38 42.90
C ALA A 116 15.24 12.63 41.94
N PHE A 117 14.68 11.84 41.01
CA PHE A 117 15.47 11.21 39.95
C PHE A 117 16.08 12.24 38.98
N GLN A 118 15.36 13.34 38.71
CA GLN A 118 15.87 14.42 37.86
C GLN A 118 17.07 15.14 38.51
N GLU A 119 17.08 15.27 39.84
CA GLU A 119 18.18 15.87 40.60
C GLU A 119 19.36 14.91 40.77
N ASP A 120 19.10 13.63 41.03
CA ASP A 120 20.12 12.60 41.24
C ASP A 120 19.70 11.23 40.69
N ASN A 121 20.33 10.82 39.58
CA ASN A 121 20.10 9.50 38.98
C ASN A 121 20.60 8.34 39.86
N LEU A 122 21.58 8.58 40.76
CA LEU A 122 22.14 7.54 41.63
C LEU A 122 21.15 7.08 42.70
N ILE A 123 20.08 7.85 42.95
CA ILE A 123 19.03 7.48 43.92
C ILE A 123 18.39 6.11 43.62
N PHE A 124 18.39 5.69 42.35
CA PHE A 124 17.99 4.34 41.96
C PHE A 124 18.80 3.27 42.70
N PHE A 125 20.12 3.43 42.75
CA PHE A 125 21.08 2.46 43.28
C PHE A 125 21.38 2.66 44.76
N ASP A 126 21.38 3.91 45.21
CA ASP A 126 21.82 4.27 46.57
C ASP A 126 20.65 4.28 47.57
N ASN A 127 19.40 4.42 47.10
CA ASN A 127 18.22 4.48 47.95
C ASN A 127 17.17 3.41 47.62
N PHE A 128 16.75 3.31 46.36
CA PHE A 128 15.64 2.43 45.97
C PHE A 128 16.03 0.95 46.00
N LEU A 129 17.07 0.53 45.28
CA LEU A 129 17.49 -0.88 45.23
C LEU A 129 17.87 -1.48 46.60
N PRO A 130 18.54 -0.77 47.53
CA PRO A 130 18.80 -1.30 48.87
C PRO A 130 17.53 -1.67 49.65
N GLN A 131 16.45 -0.87 49.51
CA GLN A 131 15.15 -1.20 50.10
C GLN A 131 14.56 -2.46 49.45
N VAL A 132 14.67 -2.58 48.13
CA VAL A 132 14.24 -3.79 47.40
C VAL A 132 15.01 -5.03 47.89
N TYR A 133 16.33 -4.95 48.03
CA TYR A 133 17.13 -6.07 48.54
C TYR A 133 16.70 -6.48 49.95
N GLN A 134 16.45 -5.51 50.83
CA GLN A 134 15.98 -5.77 52.18
C GLN A 134 14.61 -6.46 52.16
N ALA A 135 13.67 -5.98 51.35
CA ALA A 135 12.34 -6.57 51.19
C ALA A 135 12.40 -8.00 50.63
N LEU A 136 13.37 -8.29 49.76
CA LEU A 136 13.60 -9.62 49.17
C LEU A 136 14.48 -10.55 50.03
N GLY A 137 14.83 -10.15 51.26
CA GLY A 137 15.64 -10.97 52.19
C GLY A 137 17.11 -11.10 51.77
N HIS A 138 17.68 -10.03 51.19
CA HIS A 138 19.06 -9.95 50.70
C HIS A 138 19.42 -10.95 49.60
N LYS A 139 18.42 -11.45 48.86
CA LYS A 139 18.64 -12.23 47.65
C LYS A 139 19.18 -11.36 46.51
N ASN A 140 19.89 -11.99 45.59
CA ASN A 140 20.39 -11.32 44.39
C ASN A 140 19.23 -11.06 43.42
N LEU A 141 19.10 -9.81 42.97
CA LEU A 141 18.09 -9.40 42.02
C LEU A 141 18.63 -9.53 40.60
N VAL A 142 17.90 -10.24 39.74
CA VAL A 142 18.21 -10.40 38.31
C VAL A 142 17.17 -9.64 37.49
N LEU A 143 17.59 -8.57 36.82
CA LEU A 143 16.73 -7.83 35.89
C LEU A 143 16.76 -8.53 34.52
N LEU A 144 15.63 -9.10 34.13
CA LEU A 144 15.42 -9.65 32.79
C LEU A 144 14.92 -8.52 31.90
N LEU A 145 15.76 -8.03 30.99
CA LEU A 145 15.46 -6.85 30.19
C LEU A 145 15.06 -7.28 28.78
N ASP A 146 13.76 -7.21 28.49
CA ASP A 146 13.23 -7.45 27.14
C ASP A 146 13.34 -6.19 26.27
N GLU A 147 13.36 -6.38 24.96
CA GLU A 147 13.46 -5.32 23.96
C GLU A 147 14.67 -4.38 24.14
N PHE A 148 15.81 -4.96 24.52
CA PHE A 148 17.02 -4.22 24.84
C PHE A 148 17.62 -3.45 23.64
N ASP A 149 17.28 -3.84 22.41
CA ASP A 149 17.70 -3.19 21.16
C ASP A 149 16.79 -2.06 20.66
N VAL A 150 15.59 -1.88 21.23
CA VAL A 150 14.65 -0.78 20.85
C VAL A 150 15.23 0.60 21.15
N LEU A 151 16.19 0.66 22.06
CA LEU A 151 16.84 1.91 22.43
C LEU A 151 17.77 2.43 21.28
N GLY A 152 18.16 1.60 20.29
CA GLY A 152 19.27 1.87 19.35
C GLY A 152 18.97 2.45 17.99
N ASP A 153 17.70 2.65 17.64
CA ASP A 153 17.31 3.04 16.28
C ASP A 153 16.96 4.51 16.09
N SER A 154 17.13 5.39 17.07
CA SER A 154 16.78 6.80 16.86
C SER A 154 17.67 7.77 17.65
N HIS A 155 18.35 8.64 16.88
CA HIS A 155 19.09 9.84 17.29
C HIS A 155 20.42 9.65 18.05
N LEU A 156 21.38 10.51 17.72
CA LEU A 156 22.67 10.65 18.42
C LEU A 156 22.52 11.08 19.90
N ASP A 157 21.34 11.55 20.31
CA ASP A 157 21.03 12.04 21.66
C ASP A 157 20.01 11.17 22.44
N SER A 158 19.78 9.91 22.04
CA SER A 158 18.86 8.98 22.73
C SER A 158 19.42 8.41 24.05
N ALA A 159 18.52 7.97 24.95
CA ALA A 159 18.84 7.35 26.23
C ALA A 159 19.90 6.24 26.16
N ILE A 160 20.13 5.57 25.03
CA ILE A 160 21.21 4.58 24.90
C ILE A 160 22.58 5.13 25.25
N THR A 161 22.87 6.35 24.79
CA THR A 161 24.20 6.94 24.93
C THR A 161 24.56 7.11 26.41
N HIS A 162 23.55 7.16 27.30
CA HIS A 162 23.73 7.42 28.72
C HIS A 162 23.27 6.28 29.63
N PHE A 163 22.13 5.64 29.36
CA PHE A 163 21.54 4.59 30.20
C PHE A 163 22.40 3.34 30.27
N PHE A 164 22.89 2.82 29.15
CA PHE A 164 23.67 1.57 29.19
C PHE A 164 25.06 1.74 29.82
N PRO A 165 25.85 2.77 29.46
CA PRO A 165 27.10 3.03 30.17
C PRO A 165 26.86 3.27 31.66
N PHE A 166 25.80 4.00 32.02
CA PHE A 166 25.42 4.25 33.41
C PHE A 166 25.08 2.95 34.14
N LEU A 167 24.15 2.15 33.62
CA LEU A 167 23.72 0.88 34.21
C LEU A 167 24.91 -0.07 34.40
N LEU A 168 25.78 -0.24 33.40
CA LEU A 168 26.97 -1.08 33.52
C LEU A 168 27.98 -0.55 34.55
N SER A 169 28.21 0.77 34.57
CA SER A 169 29.09 1.39 35.57
C SER A 169 28.59 1.15 36.99
N MET A 170 27.28 1.10 37.18
CA MET A 170 26.64 0.89 38.48
C MET A 170 26.56 -0.59 38.87
N ILE A 171 26.28 -1.50 37.92
CA ILE A 171 26.26 -2.96 38.20
C ILE A 171 27.59 -3.43 38.77
N SER A 172 28.72 -2.94 38.22
CA SER A 172 30.06 -3.29 38.73
C SER A 172 30.30 -2.89 40.19
N ARG A 173 29.50 -1.97 40.74
CA ARG A 173 29.56 -1.47 42.12
C ARG A 173 28.53 -2.13 43.04
N GLN A 174 27.61 -2.92 42.49
CA GLN A 174 26.46 -3.48 43.19
C GLN A 174 26.62 -5.00 43.33
N GLN A 175 26.86 -5.52 44.54
CA GLN A 175 27.12 -6.95 44.74
C GLN A 175 25.89 -7.86 44.53
N HIS A 176 24.69 -7.30 44.64
CA HIS A 176 23.41 -8.03 44.59
C HIS A 176 22.62 -7.83 43.30
N LEU A 177 23.16 -7.07 42.32
CA LEU A 177 22.48 -6.78 41.07
C LEU A 177 23.06 -7.57 39.90
N TYR A 178 22.17 -8.19 39.14
CA TYR A 178 22.47 -8.97 37.94
C TYR A 178 21.51 -8.53 36.83
N ILE A 179 21.95 -8.62 35.57
CA ILE A 179 21.10 -8.33 34.42
C ILE A 179 21.23 -9.42 33.36
N ILE A 180 20.10 -9.71 32.71
CA ILE A 180 20.03 -10.53 31.51
C ILE A 180 19.34 -9.71 30.42
N PRO A 181 20.09 -8.87 29.69
CA PRO A 181 19.58 -8.20 28.51
C PRO A 181 19.32 -9.18 27.36
N VAL A 182 18.20 -8.98 26.68
CA VAL A 182 17.80 -9.77 25.52
C VAL A 182 17.62 -8.87 24.31
N VAL A 183 18.33 -9.22 23.24
CA VAL A 183 18.51 -8.39 22.06
C VAL A 183 17.86 -9.03 20.84
N GLY A 184 17.08 -8.24 20.10
CA GLY A 184 16.43 -8.66 18.84
C GLY A 184 17.33 -8.75 17.62
N ARG A 185 18.55 -8.21 17.71
CA ARG A 185 19.60 -8.22 16.69
C ARG A 185 20.84 -8.97 17.16
N ARG A 186 21.71 -9.37 16.22
CA ARG A 186 23.02 -9.90 16.57
C ARG A 186 23.94 -8.76 17.02
N LEU A 187 24.87 -9.10 17.91
CA LEU A 187 25.73 -8.10 18.56
C LEU A 187 26.73 -7.48 17.60
N ASP A 188 27.14 -8.21 16.55
CA ASP A 188 28.10 -7.75 15.54
C ASP A 188 27.57 -6.53 14.77
N ASP A 189 26.25 -6.37 14.68
CA ASP A 189 25.60 -5.22 14.05
C ASP A 189 25.42 -4.03 15.01
N MET A 190 25.80 -4.19 16.27
CA MET A 190 25.74 -3.15 17.29
C MET A 190 27.11 -2.97 17.94
N PRO A 191 28.11 -2.42 17.22
CA PRO A 191 29.48 -2.33 17.70
C PRO A 191 29.61 -1.57 19.02
N ASN A 192 28.74 -0.59 19.27
CA ASN A 192 28.69 0.13 20.56
C ASN A 192 28.27 -0.80 21.71
N LEU A 193 27.22 -1.60 21.52
CA LEU A 193 26.73 -2.54 22.52
C LEU A 193 27.73 -3.69 22.70
N LEU A 194 28.26 -4.23 21.60
CA LEU A 194 29.33 -5.22 21.63
C LEU A 194 30.57 -4.70 22.37
N SER A 195 30.92 -3.42 22.22
CA SER A 195 32.02 -2.81 22.99
C SER A 195 31.74 -2.72 24.49
N LEU A 196 30.49 -2.44 24.89
CA LEU A 196 30.06 -2.37 26.28
C LEU A 196 29.99 -3.75 26.95
N PHE A 197 29.63 -4.79 26.19
CA PHE A 197 29.40 -6.14 26.69
C PHE A 197 30.48 -7.16 26.30
N ARG A 198 31.68 -6.74 25.85
CA ARG A 198 32.75 -7.65 25.37
C ARG A 198 33.10 -8.82 26.30
N GLN A 199 32.92 -8.64 27.61
CA GLN A 199 33.26 -9.65 28.62
C GLN A 199 32.05 -10.48 29.07
N ALA A 200 30.84 -10.14 28.62
CA ALA A 200 29.63 -10.84 29.02
C ALA A 200 29.50 -12.16 28.23
N PRO A 201 29.27 -13.30 28.90
CA PRO A 201 28.95 -14.55 28.23
C PRO A 201 27.65 -14.36 27.42
N THR A 202 27.70 -14.81 26.18
CA THR A 202 26.64 -14.58 25.19
C THR A 202 26.09 -15.91 24.68
N GLN A 203 24.77 -16.01 24.52
CA GLN A 203 24.11 -17.20 23.96
C GLN A 203 22.98 -16.82 22.99
N GLU A 204 22.94 -17.52 21.84
CA GLU A 204 21.88 -17.35 20.84
C GLU A 204 20.60 -18.13 21.24
N ILE A 205 19.45 -17.47 21.10
CA ILE A 205 18.13 -18.09 21.10
C ILE A 205 17.79 -18.42 19.64
N GLY A 206 18.17 -19.62 19.19
CA GLY A 206 18.07 -20.06 17.80
C GLY A 206 16.78 -20.84 17.46
N LEU A 207 16.80 -21.65 16.41
CA LEU A 207 15.69 -22.56 16.07
C LEU A 207 15.56 -23.71 17.11
N LEU A 208 14.44 -24.43 17.12
CA LEU A 208 14.31 -25.65 17.92
C LEU A 208 14.98 -26.81 17.21
N ASP A 209 15.60 -27.70 17.98
CA ASP A 209 16.03 -29.00 17.47
C ASP A 209 14.81 -29.85 17.05
N LYS A 210 15.06 -30.90 16.26
CA LYS A 210 14.00 -31.75 15.72
C LYS A 210 13.10 -32.35 16.81
N MET A 211 13.66 -32.79 17.92
CA MET A 211 12.92 -33.41 19.02
C MET A 211 12.03 -32.38 19.74
N SER A 212 12.56 -31.18 20.00
CA SER A 212 11.81 -30.09 20.61
C SER A 212 10.70 -29.56 19.70
N ALA A 213 10.96 -29.45 18.39
CA ALA A 213 9.96 -29.07 17.40
C ALA A 213 8.84 -30.12 17.30
N GLU A 214 9.18 -31.40 17.27
CA GLU A 214 8.20 -32.50 17.28
C GLU A 214 7.32 -32.48 18.54
N ARG A 215 7.90 -32.20 19.71
CA ARG A 215 7.15 -32.03 20.95
C ARG A 215 6.20 -30.84 20.88
N LEU A 216 6.63 -29.71 20.33
CA LEU A 216 5.78 -28.52 20.13
C LEU A 216 4.62 -28.84 19.17
N ILE A 217 4.86 -29.63 18.12
CA ILE A 217 3.81 -30.06 17.19
C ILE A 217 2.80 -30.98 17.88
N THR A 218 3.28 -31.99 18.62
CA THR A 218 2.42 -33.11 19.05
C THR A 218 1.76 -32.91 20.41
N LYS A 219 2.44 -32.27 21.37
CA LYS A 219 1.99 -32.20 22.77
C LYS A 219 0.77 -31.30 23.01
N PRO A 220 0.66 -30.10 22.42
CA PRO A 220 -0.50 -29.24 22.65
C PRO A 220 -1.83 -29.88 22.23
N ALA A 221 -1.84 -30.69 21.16
CA ALA A 221 -3.02 -31.39 20.66
C ALA A 221 -3.09 -32.87 21.06
N GLU A 222 -2.33 -33.29 22.08
CA GLU A 222 -2.24 -34.69 22.51
C GLU A 222 -3.64 -35.23 22.91
N GLY A 223 -4.05 -36.32 22.26
CA GLY A 223 -5.37 -36.91 22.48
C GLY A 223 -6.53 -36.23 21.73
N ILE A 224 -6.25 -35.19 20.93
CA ILE A 224 -7.19 -34.55 20.00
C ILE A 224 -6.80 -34.88 18.56
N LEU A 225 -5.55 -34.57 18.17
CA LEU A 225 -5.00 -34.85 16.85
C LEU A 225 -3.98 -35.99 16.88
N ILE A 226 -3.86 -36.71 15.77
CA ILE A 226 -2.87 -37.76 15.54
C ILE A 226 -2.08 -37.36 14.29
N TYR A 227 -0.84 -36.91 14.49
CA TYR A 227 0.06 -36.55 13.41
C TYR A 227 0.79 -37.79 12.89
N GLN A 228 0.72 -38.04 11.59
CA GLN A 228 1.56 -39.06 10.96
C GLN A 228 3.02 -38.58 10.89
N PRO A 229 4.02 -39.49 10.87
CA PRO A 229 5.43 -39.12 10.81
C PRO A 229 5.78 -38.21 9.63
N ASP A 230 5.20 -38.46 8.46
CA ASP A 230 5.39 -37.65 7.24
C ASP A 230 4.77 -36.25 7.35
N ALA A 231 3.69 -36.09 8.12
CA ALA A 231 3.10 -34.79 8.43
C ALA A 231 4.01 -33.98 9.35
N ILE A 232 4.60 -34.61 10.37
CA ILE A 232 5.57 -33.97 11.28
C ILE A 232 6.79 -33.51 10.48
N ASP A 233 7.34 -34.39 9.64
CA ASP A 233 8.47 -34.04 8.77
C ASP A 233 8.10 -32.87 7.83
N ALA A 234 6.89 -32.85 7.25
CA ALA A 234 6.44 -31.74 6.39
C ALA A 234 6.29 -30.41 7.15
N ILE A 235 5.78 -30.42 8.39
CA ILE A 235 5.69 -29.20 9.22
C ILE A 235 7.09 -28.68 9.57
N ILE A 236 8.03 -29.59 9.87
CA ILE A 236 9.42 -29.23 10.17
C ILE A 236 10.12 -28.73 8.90
N GLU A 237 9.90 -29.34 7.74
CA GLU A 237 10.40 -28.84 6.44
C GLU A 237 9.91 -27.42 6.15
N LEU A 238 8.63 -27.12 6.44
CA LEU A 238 8.05 -25.80 6.21
C LEU A 238 8.52 -24.73 7.23
N SER A 239 8.67 -25.12 8.50
CA SER A 239 8.97 -24.18 9.60
C SER A 239 10.46 -24.10 9.96
N ALA A 240 11.27 -25.06 9.53
CA ALA A 240 12.66 -25.26 9.96
C ALA A 240 12.83 -25.35 11.49
N GLY A 241 11.79 -25.71 12.24
CA GLY A 241 11.81 -25.70 13.71
C GLY A 241 11.70 -24.30 14.32
N HIS A 242 11.32 -23.28 13.55
CA HIS A 242 11.07 -21.94 14.07
C HIS A 242 9.78 -21.92 14.92
N PRO A 243 9.84 -21.68 16.25
CA PRO A 243 8.71 -21.87 17.16
C PRO A 243 7.41 -21.20 16.71
N TYR A 244 7.49 -19.93 16.30
CA TYR A 244 6.31 -19.17 15.85
C TYR A 244 5.69 -19.74 14.58
N PHE A 245 6.48 -20.09 13.55
CA PHE A 245 5.95 -20.61 12.29
C PHE A 245 5.45 -22.05 12.45
N THR A 246 6.08 -22.85 13.32
CA THR A 246 5.55 -24.16 13.71
C THR A 246 4.18 -24.02 14.38
N GLN A 247 4.02 -23.09 15.33
CA GLN A 247 2.73 -22.78 15.95
C GLN A 247 1.68 -22.32 14.92
N VAL A 248 2.04 -21.43 13.99
CA VAL A 248 1.12 -20.96 12.93
C VAL A 248 0.63 -22.09 12.04
N LEU A 249 1.53 -22.97 11.58
CA LEU A 249 1.16 -24.14 10.78
C LEU A 249 0.25 -25.09 11.57
N CYS A 250 0.58 -25.36 12.83
CA CYS A 250 -0.22 -26.24 13.68
C CYS A 250 -1.59 -25.63 14.01
N PHE A 251 -1.67 -24.31 14.21
CA PHE A 251 -2.92 -23.59 14.42
C PHE A 251 -3.85 -23.71 13.20
N ALA A 252 -3.31 -23.52 11.99
CA ALA A 252 -4.05 -23.69 10.75
C ALA A 252 -4.52 -25.14 10.56
N LEU A 253 -3.63 -26.11 10.80
CA LEU A 253 -3.93 -27.54 10.76
C LEU A 253 -5.04 -27.94 11.73
N PHE A 254 -4.99 -27.45 12.96
CA PHE A 254 -6.02 -27.73 13.96
C PHE A 254 -7.39 -27.19 13.52
N SER A 255 -7.41 -25.97 12.98
CA SER A 255 -8.64 -25.34 12.47
C SER A 255 -9.22 -26.13 11.30
N HIS A 256 -8.37 -26.55 10.36
CA HIS A 256 -8.75 -27.37 9.20
C HIS A 256 -9.25 -28.77 9.60
N ALA A 257 -8.54 -29.44 10.50
CA ALA A 257 -8.91 -30.75 11.03
C ALA A 257 -10.25 -30.72 11.77
N ARG A 258 -10.52 -29.63 12.50
CA ARG A 258 -11.79 -29.39 13.17
C ARG A 258 -12.95 -29.25 12.18
N GLU A 259 -12.75 -28.47 11.12
CA GLU A 259 -13.76 -28.26 10.06
C GLU A 259 -14.12 -29.57 9.35
N LEU A 260 -13.13 -30.39 9.02
CA LEU A 260 -13.32 -31.69 8.38
C LEU A 260 -13.71 -32.81 9.35
N GLN A 261 -13.72 -32.54 10.66
CA GLN A 261 -13.87 -33.54 11.73
C GLN A 261 -12.91 -34.74 11.58
N GLN A 262 -11.70 -34.47 11.08
CA GLN A 262 -10.69 -35.49 10.80
C GLN A 262 -9.50 -35.33 11.76
N PRO A 263 -9.33 -36.22 12.76
CA PRO A 263 -8.25 -36.09 13.74
C PRO A 263 -6.89 -36.54 13.22
N ASN A 264 -6.83 -37.29 12.11
CA ASN A 264 -5.60 -37.81 11.54
C ASN A 264 -5.01 -36.82 10.54
N ILE A 265 -3.81 -36.31 10.83
CA ILE A 265 -3.09 -35.33 10.01
C ILE A 265 -2.01 -36.03 9.19
N THR A 266 -2.06 -35.84 7.87
CA THR A 266 -1.13 -36.36 6.87
C THR A 266 -0.33 -35.24 6.22
N ARG A 267 0.73 -35.57 5.47
CA ARG A 267 1.47 -34.59 4.66
C ARG A 267 0.59 -33.82 3.68
N ALA A 268 -0.44 -34.46 3.12
CA ALA A 268 -1.37 -33.80 2.20
C ALA A 268 -2.16 -32.69 2.91
N ASP A 269 -2.60 -32.94 4.14
CA ASP A 269 -3.32 -31.96 4.95
C ASP A 269 -2.41 -30.75 5.26
N VAL A 270 -1.14 -30.99 5.61
CA VAL A 270 -0.13 -29.94 5.80
C VAL A 270 0.02 -29.07 4.55
N HIS A 271 0.08 -29.67 3.36
CA HIS A 271 0.19 -28.91 2.12
C HIS A 271 -1.08 -28.11 1.79
N SER A 272 -2.26 -28.61 2.16
CA SER A 272 -3.53 -27.94 1.89
C SER A 272 -3.71 -26.62 2.66
N VAL A 273 -3.14 -26.53 3.87
CA VAL A 273 -3.32 -25.36 4.75
C VAL A 273 -2.23 -24.29 4.60
N ILE A 274 -1.26 -24.45 3.69
CA ILE A 274 -0.12 -23.51 3.58
C ILE A 274 -0.58 -22.08 3.32
N ASN A 275 -1.53 -21.88 2.41
CA ASN A 275 -2.05 -20.54 2.11
C ASN A 275 -2.75 -19.92 3.32
N GLN A 276 -3.57 -20.72 4.02
CA GLN A 276 -4.25 -20.30 5.24
C GLN A 276 -3.25 -19.97 6.36
N ALA A 277 -2.18 -20.76 6.51
CA ALA A 277 -1.12 -20.51 7.47
C ALA A 277 -0.35 -19.20 7.16
N ILE A 278 -0.12 -18.91 5.88
CA ILE A 278 0.45 -17.62 5.46
C ILE A 278 -0.48 -16.46 5.84
N GLU A 279 -1.79 -16.61 5.61
CA GLU A 279 -2.80 -15.58 5.93
C GLU A 279 -2.92 -15.35 7.44
N ILE A 280 -3.00 -16.42 8.24
CA ILE A 280 -3.03 -16.34 9.71
C ILE A 280 -1.73 -15.73 10.25
N GLY A 281 -0.60 -16.10 9.64
CA GLY A 281 0.74 -15.66 10.04
C GLY A 281 1.17 -14.30 9.49
N GLU A 282 0.35 -13.64 8.65
CA GLU A 282 0.75 -12.50 7.81
C GLU A 282 1.41 -11.38 8.62
N ALA A 283 0.83 -11.00 9.76
CA ALA A 283 1.41 -9.98 10.63
C ALA A 283 2.80 -10.42 11.12
N GLY A 284 2.95 -11.65 11.60
CA GLY A 284 4.24 -12.16 12.09
C GLY A 284 5.29 -12.30 10.99
N LEU A 285 4.89 -12.69 9.78
CA LEU A 285 5.76 -12.77 8.60
C LEU A 285 6.23 -11.37 8.16
N THR A 286 5.32 -10.39 8.15
CA THR A 286 5.63 -8.99 7.86
C THR A 286 6.65 -8.46 8.87
N TRP A 287 6.40 -8.63 10.17
CA TRP A 287 7.37 -8.26 11.22
C TRP A 287 8.71 -9.00 11.11
N PHE A 288 8.71 -10.23 10.63
CA PHE A 288 9.95 -11.01 10.42
C PHE A 288 10.81 -10.39 9.32
N ARG A 289 10.21 -9.93 8.22
CA ARG A 289 10.89 -9.16 7.15
C ARG A 289 11.28 -7.76 7.63
N ASP A 290 10.35 -7.03 8.23
CA ASP A 290 10.56 -5.62 8.60
C ASP A 290 11.59 -5.45 9.71
N GLY A 291 11.97 -6.53 10.40
CA GLY A 291 13.12 -6.53 11.31
C GLY A 291 14.48 -6.49 10.62
N LEU A 292 14.57 -6.77 9.31
CA LEU A 292 15.82 -6.72 8.54
C LEU A 292 16.11 -5.28 8.08
N PRO A 293 17.38 -4.86 7.93
CA PRO A 293 17.69 -3.62 7.21
C PRO A 293 17.37 -3.74 5.71
N ILE A 294 17.21 -2.60 5.04
CA ILE A 294 16.71 -2.54 3.66
C ILE A 294 17.54 -3.41 2.68
N PRO A 295 18.89 -3.34 2.63
CA PRO A 295 19.68 -4.18 1.72
C PRO A 295 19.41 -5.68 1.91
N GLU A 296 19.31 -6.13 3.16
CA GLU A 296 19.02 -7.51 3.52
C GLU A 296 17.60 -7.92 3.13
N ARG A 297 16.59 -7.05 3.26
CA ARG A 297 15.21 -7.35 2.78
C ARG A 297 15.17 -7.61 1.28
N VAL A 298 15.83 -6.74 0.50
CA VAL A 298 15.88 -6.85 -0.96
C VAL A 298 16.66 -8.09 -1.37
N PHE A 299 17.83 -8.32 -0.76
CA PHE A 299 18.62 -9.51 -1.03
C PHE A 299 17.83 -10.79 -0.69
N PHE A 300 17.17 -10.84 0.47
CA PHE A 300 16.41 -12.00 0.93
C PHE A 300 15.26 -12.36 -0.04
N SER A 301 14.53 -11.36 -0.53
CA SER A 301 13.47 -11.55 -1.52
C SER A 301 14.03 -12.03 -2.87
N THR A 302 15.19 -11.52 -3.27
CA THR A 302 15.91 -11.96 -4.48
C THR A 302 16.29 -13.44 -4.40
N VAL A 303 16.82 -13.89 -3.26
CA VAL A 303 17.18 -15.31 -3.05
C VAL A 303 15.95 -16.20 -3.13
N ALA A 304 14.83 -15.79 -2.52
CA ALA A 304 13.58 -16.52 -2.59
C ALA A 304 13.09 -16.69 -4.04
N GLU A 305 13.21 -15.63 -4.86
CA GLU A 305 12.82 -15.64 -6.27
C GLU A 305 13.67 -16.56 -7.13
N ILE A 306 15.00 -16.52 -6.98
CA ILE A 306 15.90 -17.45 -7.70
C ILE A 306 15.60 -18.90 -7.31
N GLN A 307 15.40 -19.17 -6.02
CA GLN A 307 15.02 -20.49 -5.55
C GLN A 307 13.69 -20.96 -6.16
N GLN A 308 12.68 -20.07 -6.26
CA GLN A 308 11.41 -20.40 -6.91
C GLN A 308 11.56 -20.68 -8.41
N GLN A 309 12.41 -19.93 -9.12
CA GLN A 309 12.70 -20.14 -10.54
C GLN A 309 13.39 -21.49 -10.78
N LYS A 310 14.36 -21.87 -9.94
CA LYS A 310 15.07 -23.16 -10.02
C LYS A 310 14.16 -24.34 -9.69
N LEU A 311 13.28 -24.20 -8.71
CA LEU A 311 12.25 -25.20 -8.42
C LEU A 311 11.29 -25.39 -9.61
N ALA A 312 10.89 -24.31 -10.28
CA ALA A 312 10.00 -24.36 -11.45
C ALA A 312 10.66 -24.98 -12.69
N SER A 313 11.98 -24.84 -12.85
CA SER A 313 12.75 -25.43 -13.97
C SER A 313 13.13 -26.90 -13.76
N GLY A 314 12.70 -27.52 -12.64
CA GLY A 314 12.99 -28.92 -12.32
C GLY A 314 14.39 -29.15 -11.73
N GLN A 315 15.12 -28.08 -11.39
CA GLN A 315 16.38 -28.16 -10.65
C GLN A 315 16.08 -28.33 -9.14
N ILE A 316 15.77 -29.56 -8.75
CA ILE A 316 15.40 -29.92 -7.37
C ILE A 316 16.68 -30.31 -6.61
N SER A 317 17.49 -29.32 -6.22
CA SER A 317 18.58 -29.53 -5.26
C SER A 317 18.33 -28.71 -4.00
N LYS A 318 18.61 -29.31 -2.84
CA LYS A 318 18.78 -28.58 -1.58
C LYS A 318 19.96 -27.63 -1.78
N PHE A 319 19.84 -26.35 -1.40
CA PHE A 319 20.81 -25.28 -1.68
C PHE A 319 20.89 -24.89 -3.16
N SER A 320 19.84 -24.24 -3.64
CA SER A 320 19.67 -23.94 -5.06
C SER A 320 20.40 -22.68 -5.54
N VAL A 321 20.66 -21.69 -4.68
CA VAL A 321 21.17 -20.37 -5.11
C VAL A 321 22.69 -20.33 -4.95
N VAL A 322 23.41 -20.02 -6.03
CA VAL A 322 24.89 -19.93 -6.01
C VAL A 322 25.31 -18.51 -5.63
N GLN A 323 26.40 -18.38 -4.89
CA GLN A 323 26.97 -17.09 -4.48
C GLN A 323 27.16 -16.17 -5.69
N GLY A 324 26.73 -14.92 -5.52
CA GLY A 324 26.75 -13.90 -6.57
C GLY A 324 25.53 -13.88 -7.49
N GLU A 325 24.76 -14.97 -7.64
CA GLU A 325 23.57 -14.99 -8.51
C GLU A 325 22.54 -13.94 -8.10
N ALA A 326 22.30 -13.78 -6.80
CA ALA A 326 21.37 -12.76 -6.28
C ALA A 326 21.82 -11.34 -6.65
N LEU A 327 23.12 -11.04 -6.56
CA LEU A 327 23.66 -9.74 -6.95
C LEU A 327 23.55 -9.52 -8.46
N THR A 328 23.79 -10.55 -9.27
CA THR A 328 23.60 -10.49 -10.72
C THR A 328 22.16 -10.20 -11.10
N LEU A 329 21.18 -10.87 -10.46
CA LEU A 329 19.77 -10.62 -10.72
C LEU A 329 19.37 -9.17 -10.36
N LEU A 330 19.89 -8.62 -9.27
CA LEU A 330 19.66 -7.22 -8.90
C LEU A 330 20.26 -6.25 -9.94
N GLN A 331 21.46 -6.53 -10.45
CA GLN A 331 22.08 -5.74 -11.53
C GLN A 331 21.28 -5.78 -12.83
N GLU A 332 20.71 -6.94 -13.17
CA GLU A 332 19.82 -7.10 -14.33
C GLU A 332 18.56 -6.24 -14.19
N HIS A 333 18.08 -6.04 -12.97
CA HIS A 333 16.99 -5.12 -12.65
C HIS A 333 17.43 -3.65 -12.54
N GLY A 334 18.70 -3.31 -12.77
CA GLY A 334 19.18 -1.92 -12.79
C GLY A 334 19.62 -1.37 -11.42
N VAL A 335 19.73 -2.24 -10.41
CA VAL A 335 20.28 -1.88 -9.10
C VAL A 335 21.80 -1.74 -9.19
N VAL A 336 22.34 -0.69 -8.57
CA VAL A 336 23.78 -0.54 -8.35
C VAL A 336 24.14 -1.28 -7.08
N ILE A 337 25.07 -2.23 -7.19
CA ILE A 337 25.54 -3.00 -6.05
C ILE A 337 26.56 -2.19 -5.28
N ASP A 338 26.18 -1.78 -4.08
CA ASP A 338 27.03 -1.08 -3.14
C ASP A 338 27.59 -2.02 -2.07
N GLU A 339 28.39 -1.48 -1.15
CA GLU A 339 28.97 -2.26 -0.05
C GLU A 339 27.90 -2.86 0.87
N ALA A 340 26.75 -2.20 1.02
CA ALA A 340 25.68 -2.64 1.89
C ALA A 340 25.00 -3.90 1.33
N LEU A 341 24.72 -3.95 0.02
CA LEU A 341 24.20 -5.14 -0.66
C LEU A 341 25.20 -6.31 -0.67
N HIS A 342 26.50 -6.04 -0.76
CA HIS A 342 27.52 -7.08 -0.60
C HIS A 342 27.51 -7.69 0.81
N LYS A 343 27.38 -6.86 1.85
CA LYS A 343 27.33 -7.31 3.24
C LYS A 343 26.04 -8.07 3.56
N ALA A 344 24.94 -7.78 2.86
CA ALA A 344 23.65 -8.41 3.09
C ALA A 344 23.70 -9.94 2.96
N GLU A 345 24.45 -10.47 1.98
CA GLU A 345 24.63 -11.91 1.79
C GLU A 345 25.25 -12.58 3.03
N THR A 346 26.40 -12.06 3.47
CA THR A 346 27.14 -12.59 4.62
C THR A 346 26.32 -12.49 5.90
N ARG A 347 25.65 -11.35 6.12
CA ARG A 347 24.79 -11.13 7.29
C ARG A 347 23.62 -12.09 7.34
N LEU A 348 22.90 -12.29 6.24
CA LEU A 348 21.74 -13.19 6.22
C LEU A 348 22.14 -14.66 6.47
N LEU A 349 23.33 -15.08 6.03
CA LEU A 349 23.91 -16.39 6.35
C LEU A 349 24.30 -16.49 7.83
N GLU A 350 25.06 -15.51 8.33
CA GLU A 350 25.44 -15.44 9.73
C GLU A 350 24.20 -15.47 10.63
N TRP A 351 23.19 -14.67 10.28
CA TRP A 351 21.95 -14.55 11.03
C TRP A 351 21.02 -15.73 10.86
N ASN A 352 21.36 -16.79 10.10
CA ASN A 352 20.53 -17.97 9.87
C ASN A 352 19.20 -17.70 9.13
N PHE A 353 19.05 -16.57 8.43
CA PHE A 353 17.94 -16.35 7.49
C PHE A 353 18.15 -17.14 6.20
N LEU A 354 19.41 -17.35 5.86
CA LEU A 354 19.86 -18.25 4.80
C LEU A 354 20.63 -19.42 5.41
N GLN A 355 20.47 -20.60 4.83
CA GLN A 355 21.20 -21.80 5.19
C GLN A 355 22.13 -22.19 4.05
N SER A 356 23.41 -22.45 4.35
CA SER A 356 24.40 -22.95 3.40
C SER A 356 24.58 -24.47 3.50
N ASP A 357 25.11 -25.07 2.42
CA ASP A 357 25.54 -26.47 2.44
C ASP A 357 26.86 -26.62 3.21
N ALA A 358 26.81 -27.19 4.41
CA ALA A 358 27.99 -27.38 5.26
C ALA A 358 28.88 -28.56 4.83
N GLU A 359 28.43 -29.41 3.90
CA GLU A 359 29.14 -30.66 3.56
C GLU A 359 30.05 -30.55 2.33
N ILE A 360 29.93 -29.49 1.53
CA ILE A 360 30.76 -29.30 0.34
C ILE A 360 31.79 -28.20 0.59
N GLN A 361 33.04 -28.61 0.87
CA GLN A 361 34.20 -27.73 1.11
C GLN A 361 34.56 -26.80 -0.07
N GLN A 362 33.75 -26.74 -1.13
CA GLN A 362 33.98 -25.95 -2.34
C GLN A 362 32.71 -25.55 -3.14
N ALA A 363 31.50 -25.57 -2.56
CA ALA A 363 30.30 -25.07 -3.25
C ALA A 363 29.54 -24.04 -2.42
N SER A 364 29.72 -22.78 -2.82
CA SER A 364 29.13 -21.55 -2.32
C SER A 364 27.65 -21.44 -2.70
N SER A 365 26.79 -22.28 -2.11
CA SER A 365 25.34 -22.25 -2.35
C SER A 365 24.53 -22.18 -1.07
N TYR A 366 23.36 -21.55 -1.17
CA TYR A 366 22.47 -21.30 -0.05
C TYR A 366 20.99 -21.27 -0.48
N GLN A 367 20.12 -21.22 0.52
CA GLN A 367 18.67 -21.13 0.34
C GLN A 367 18.02 -20.42 1.53
N VAL A 368 16.78 -19.99 1.39
CA VAL A 368 16.00 -19.45 2.51
C VAL A 368 15.80 -20.55 3.57
N THR A 369 16.14 -20.25 4.82
CA THR A 369 16.09 -21.24 5.92
C THR A 369 14.68 -21.74 6.19
N VAL A 370 13.70 -20.82 6.27
CA VAL A 370 12.30 -21.15 6.57
C VAL A 370 11.48 -21.18 5.28
N GLU A 371 11.09 -22.36 4.82
CA GLU A 371 10.37 -22.56 3.55
C GLU A 371 9.00 -21.84 3.52
N LEU A 372 8.29 -21.74 4.66
CA LEU A 372 7.06 -20.96 4.76
C LEU A 372 7.30 -19.47 4.46
N VAL A 373 8.41 -18.91 4.95
CA VAL A 373 8.81 -17.52 4.71
C VAL A 373 9.15 -17.32 3.23
N ARG A 374 9.88 -18.26 2.61
CA ARG A 374 10.17 -18.21 1.16
C ARG A 374 8.88 -18.13 0.34
N ARG A 375 7.91 -18.99 0.63
CA ARG A 375 6.60 -19.00 -0.08
C ARG A 375 5.84 -17.69 0.12
N TRP A 376 5.89 -17.12 1.32
CA TRP A 376 5.29 -15.83 1.61
C TRP A 376 5.99 -14.68 0.87
N LEU A 377 7.33 -14.64 0.84
CA LEU A 377 8.09 -13.63 0.09
C LEU A 377 7.69 -13.60 -1.39
N ILE A 378 7.56 -14.78 -2.03
CA ILE A 378 7.09 -14.86 -3.42
C ILE A 378 5.66 -14.31 -3.60
N LYS A 379 4.77 -14.54 -2.62
CA LYS A 379 3.37 -14.14 -2.70
C LYS A 379 3.15 -12.66 -2.39
N ARG A 380 3.94 -12.05 -1.50
CA ARG A 380 3.69 -10.71 -0.94
C ARG A 380 4.80 -9.69 -1.18
N CYS A 381 6.04 -10.13 -1.35
CA CYS A 381 7.25 -9.32 -1.46
C CYS A 381 8.03 -9.64 -2.75
N PRO A 382 7.44 -9.47 -3.95
CA PRO A 382 8.12 -9.74 -5.20
C PRO A 382 9.35 -8.82 -5.37
N VAL A 383 10.46 -9.33 -5.90
CA VAL A 383 11.75 -8.59 -5.93
C VAL A 383 11.63 -7.23 -6.59
N ARG A 384 10.82 -7.11 -7.65
CA ARG A 384 10.58 -5.86 -8.38
C ARG A 384 9.98 -4.75 -7.52
N ARG A 385 9.16 -5.11 -6.53
CA ARG A 385 8.61 -4.15 -5.56
C ARG A 385 9.65 -3.82 -4.49
N GLU A 386 10.35 -4.84 -4.01
CA GLU A 386 11.33 -4.71 -2.93
C GLU A 386 12.50 -3.82 -3.30
N ILE A 387 12.95 -3.85 -4.57
CA ILE A 387 14.04 -3.01 -5.06
C ILE A 387 13.83 -1.52 -4.75
N TRP A 388 12.58 -1.04 -4.81
CA TRP A 388 12.25 0.36 -4.52
C TRP A 388 12.54 0.79 -3.10
N GLU A 389 12.62 -0.14 -2.14
CA GLU A 389 12.98 0.20 -0.76
C GLU A 389 14.42 0.74 -0.68
N LEU A 390 15.32 0.39 -1.60
CA LEU A 390 16.71 0.88 -1.64
C LEU A 390 16.80 2.41 -1.77
N GLU A 391 15.77 3.05 -2.31
CA GLU A 391 15.70 4.51 -2.42
C GLU A 391 15.63 5.21 -1.05
N LYS A 392 15.04 4.54 -0.05
CA LYS A 392 14.89 5.08 1.31
C LYS A 392 16.20 5.05 2.12
N ILE A 393 17.26 4.46 1.59
CA ILE A 393 18.56 4.43 2.27
C ILE A 393 19.12 5.86 2.35
N GLY A 394 19.34 6.33 3.58
CA GLY A 394 19.87 7.68 3.82
C GLY A 394 18.86 8.80 3.57
N GLU A 395 17.55 8.49 3.51
CA GLU A 395 16.47 9.42 3.16
C GLU A 395 16.55 10.76 3.90
N GLN A 396 16.84 10.77 5.20
CA GLN A 396 16.96 12.02 5.99
C GLN A 396 17.99 13.02 5.44
N VAL A 397 19.08 12.54 4.86
CA VAL A 397 20.13 13.38 4.26
C VAL A 397 19.84 13.66 2.79
N VAL A 398 19.21 12.71 2.12
CA VAL A 398 19.03 12.75 0.66
C VAL A 398 17.77 13.51 0.24
N SER A 399 16.66 13.42 0.99
CA SER A 399 15.39 14.11 0.69
C SER A 399 15.59 15.63 0.60
N ALA A 400 16.33 16.23 1.54
CA ALA A 400 16.58 17.67 1.54
C ALA A 400 17.33 18.13 0.28
N ILE A 401 18.30 17.34 -0.19
CA ILE A 401 19.08 17.63 -1.41
C ILE A 401 18.20 17.42 -2.64
N TYR A 402 17.41 16.36 -2.68
CA TYR A 402 16.48 16.05 -3.76
C TYR A 402 15.37 17.11 -3.93
N GLU A 403 14.78 17.56 -2.82
CA GLU A 403 13.79 18.65 -2.81
C GLU A 403 14.41 19.98 -3.25
N GLN A 404 15.66 20.24 -2.88
CA GLN A 404 16.40 21.39 -3.38
C GLN A 404 16.64 21.28 -4.89
N ALA A 405 17.11 20.13 -5.39
CA ALA A 405 17.32 19.88 -6.81
C ALA A 405 16.05 20.13 -7.62
N THR A 406 14.91 19.63 -7.13
CA THR A 406 13.60 19.79 -7.76
C THR A 406 13.14 21.26 -7.81
N ARG A 407 13.37 22.03 -6.73
CA ARG A 407 13.07 23.47 -6.71
C ARG A 407 13.94 24.26 -7.69
N GLU A 408 15.22 23.94 -7.78
CA GLU A 408 16.14 24.58 -8.73
C GLU A 408 15.75 24.26 -10.18
N TRP A 409 15.34 23.03 -10.46
CA TRP A 409 14.83 22.63 -11.77
C TRP A 409 13.58 23.43 -12.15
N GLN A 410 12.59 23.50 -11.25
CA GLN A 410 11.37 24.29 -11.46
C GLN A 410 11.64 25.79 -11.64
N SER A 411 12.71 26.29 -11.03
CA SER A 411 13.15 27.69 -11.15
C SER A 411 13.94 27.97 -12.44
N GLY A 412 14.23 26.94 -13.25
CA GLY A 412 14.99 27.03 -14.50
C GLY A 412 16.51 27.03 -14.32
N ASN A 413 17.02 26.80 -13.12
CA ASN A 413 18.46 26.73 -12.81
C ASN A 413 19.02 25.34 -13.11
N LEU A 414 18.98 24.94 -14.38
CA LEU A 414 19.24 23.55 -14.81
C LEU A 414 20.62 23.01 -14.41
N SER A 415 21.68 23.83 -14.46
CA SER A 415 23.03 23.39 -14.07
C SER A 415 23.15 23.05 -12.58
N VAL A 416 22.52 23.85 -11.72
CA VAL A 416 22.52 23.62 -10.27
C VAL A 416 21.67 22.40 -9.93
N ALA A 417 20.54 22.22 -10.62
CA ALA A 417 19.69 21.05 -10.46
C ALA A 417 20.44 19.74 -10.84
N ILE A 418 21.20 19.73 -11.94
CA ILE A 418 22.05 18.59 -12.34
C ILE A 418 23.05 18.26 -11.23
N GLU A 419 23.82 19.25 -10.76
CA GLU A 419 24.82 19.04 -9.70
C GLU A 419 24.20 18.48 -8.40
N LEU A 420 22.99 18.94 -8.04
CA LEU A 420 22.29 18.46 -6.84
C LEU A 420 21.73 17.04 -7.02
N TYR A 421 21.16 16.72 -8.19
CA TYR A 421 20.71 15.36 -8.49
C TYR A 421 21.88 14.36 -8.57
N GLU A 422 23.03 14.76 -9.11
CA GLU A 422 24.25 13.95 -9.08
C GLU A 422 24.77 13.73 -7.65
N GLN A 423 24.67 14.75 -6.78
CA GLN A 423 24.97 14.60 -5.37
C GLN A 423 24.02 13.63 -4.67
N VAL A 424 22.73 13.63 -5.03
CA VAL A 424 21.76 12.64 -4.55
C VAL A 424 22.21 11.23 -4.94
N LEU A 425 22.51 10.99 -6.23
CA LEU A 425 22.95 9.68 -6.71
C LEU A 425 24.33 9.26 -6.19
N THR A 426 25.20 10.22 -5.84
CA THR A 426 26.48 9.92 -5.18
C THR A 426 26.26 9.42 -3.75
N LYS A 427 25.27 9.96 -3.03
CA LYS A 427 24.93 9.57 -1.65
C LYS A 427 24.10 8.30 -1.60
N ASN A 428 23.14 8.16 -2.51
CA ASN A 428 22.37 6.94 -2.70
C ASN A 428 22.30 6.62 -4.21
N PRO A 429 23.17 5.74 -4.71
CA PRO A 429 23.16 5.32 -6.10
C PRO A 429 21.83 4.72 -6.55
N ASN A 430 21.04 4.16 -5.63
CA ASN A 430 19.75 3.53 -5.88
C ASN A 430 18.55 4.45 -5.55
N HIS A 431 18.74 5.78 -5.56
CA HIS A 431 17.63 6.72 -5.50
C HIS A 431 16.99 6.87 -6.90
N PHE A 432 15.92 6.11 -7.13
CA PHE A 432 15.35 5.95 -8.47
C PHE A 432 14.65 7.19 -9.00
N HIS A 433 13.97 7.98 -8.14
CA HIS A 433 13.36 9.23 -8.57
C HIS A 433 14.40 10.24 -9.07
N ALA A 434 15.49 10.45 -8.32
CA ALA A 434 16.61 11.28 -8.76
C ALA A 434 17.26 10.76 -10.05
N LEU A 435 17.35 9.43 -10.23
CA LEU A 435 17.83 8.83 -11.48
C LEU A 435 16.92 9.21 -12.66
N PHE A 436 15.60 9.12 -12.49
CA PHE A 436 14.64 9.46 -13.55
C PHE A 436 14.67 10.96 -13.87
N ASP A 437 14.64 11.81 -12.84
CA ASP A 437 14.63 13.25 -12.99
C ASP A 437 15.94 13.75 -13.62
N LEU A 438 17.08 13.19 -13.22
CA LEU A 438 18.37 13.51 -13.83
C LEU A 438 18.44 13.06 -15.30
N ALA A 439 17.85 11.91 -15.64
CA ALA A 439 17.81 11.42 -17.03
C ALA A 439 17.01 12.35 -17.94
N GLU A 440 15.88 12.87 -17.47
CA GLU A 440 15.08 13.86 -18.19
C GLU A 440 15.78 15.22 -18.24
N LEU A 441 16.39 15.66 -17.14
CA LEU A 441 17.10 16.93 -17.09
C LEU A 441 18.29 16.95 -18.07
N TYR A 442 19.04 15.84 -18.19
CA TYR A 442 20.07 15.70 -19.21
C TYR A 442 19.52 15.71 -20.64
N PHE A 443 18.31 15.18 -20.84
CA PHE A 443 17.60 15.27 -22.12
C PHE A 443 17.26 16.73 -22.45
N ASP A 444 16.71 17.48 -21.48
CA ASP A 444 16.28 18.88 -21.64
C ASP A 444 17.43 19.82 -21.98
N VAL A 445 18.63 19.59 -21.41
CA VAL A 445 19.83 20.39 -21.71
C VAL A 445 20.54 19.97 -23.00
N GLY A 446 20.07 18.90 -23.65
CA GLY A 446 20.59 18.40 -24.94
C GLY A 446 21.82 17.49 -24.82
N ASP A 447 22.16 17.01 -23.62
CA ASP A 447 23.17 15.96 -23.44
C ASP A 447 22.52 14.58 -23.55
N TYR A 448 22.23 14.20 -24.80
CA TYR A 448 21.55 12.94 -25.08
C TYR A 448 22.40 11.71 -24.79
N HIS A 449 23.73 11.84 -24.66
CA HIS A 449 24.59 10.72 -24.28
C HIS A 449 24.36 10.32 -22.82
N GLN A 450 24.47 11.29 -21.90
CA GLN A 450 24.21 11.05 -20.48
C GLN A 450 22.76 10.64 -20.23
N SER A 451 21.81 11.28 -20.93
CA SER A 451 20.40 10.92 -20.84
C SER A 451 20.14 9.46 -21.21
N VAL A 452 20.71 8.96 -22.32
CA VAL A 452 20.55 7.54 -22.73
C VAL A 452 21.16 6.57 -21.72
N GLU A 453 22.32 6.91 -21.14
CA GLU A 453 22.97 6.07 -20.13
C GLU A 453 22.08 5.91 -18.88
N LEU A 454 21.58 7.02 -18.35
CA LEU A 454 20.69 7.02 -17.19
C LEU A 454 19.35 6.35 -17.51
N TYR A 455 18.77 6.62 -18.68
CA TYR A 455 17.52 5.98 -19.10
C TYR A 455 17.68 4.47 -19.35
N THR A 456 18.85 3.99 -19.79
CA THR A 456 19.13 2.56 -19.91
C THR A 456 18.99 1.87 -18.56
N ARG A 457 19.50 2.51 -17.50
CA ARG A 457 19.37 2.01 -16.13
C ARG A 457 17.95 2.14 -15.61
N ALA A 458 17.31 3.30 -15.81
CA ALA A 458 15.94 3.56 -15.41
C ALA A 458 14.94 2.57 -16.02
N PHE A 459 15.16 2.18 -17.29
CA PHE A 459 14.36 1.19 -17.99
C PHE A 459 14.45 -0.21 -17.39
N LYS A 460 15.58 -0.60 -16.79
CA LYS A 460 15.70 -1.88 -16.09
C LYS A 460 14.89 -1.91 -14.78
N ILE A 461 14.85 -0.78 -14.07
CA ILE A 461 14.12 -0.60 -12.81
C ILE A 461 12.61 -0.56 -13.03
N ASP A 462 12.18 0.36 -13.91
CA ASP A 462 10.78 0.51 -14.28
C ASP A 462 10.64 0.64 -15.80
N PRO A 463 10.52 -0.52 -16.49
CA PRO A 463 10.33 -0.52 -17.93
C PRO A 463 9.03 0.15 -18.37
N VAL A 464 7.99 0.17 -17.53
CA VAL A 464 6.68 0.73 -17.91
C VAL A 464 6.75 2.24 -17.91
N ARG A 465 7.31 2.84 -16.86
CA ARG A 465 7.46 4.30 -16.71
C ARG A 465 8.47 4.90 -17.70
N ASN A 466 9.61 4.24 -17.91
CA ASN A 466 10.75 4.86 -18.60
C ASN A 466 10.89 4.50 -20.08
N ARG A 467 10.04 3.64 -20.64
CA ARG A 467 10.18 3.15 -22.03
C ARG A 467 10.18 4.27 -23.06
N GLU A 468 9.18 5.14 -23.01
CA GLU A 468 9.01 6.22 -23.99
C GLU A 468 10.18 7.21 -23.93
N ALA A 469 10.52 7.65 -22.72
CA ALA A 469 11.62 8.59 -22.52
C ALA A 469 12.98 8.01 -22.92
N PHE A 470 13.22 6.71 -22.67
CA PHE A 470 14.42 6.02 -23.12
C PHE A 470 14.51 5.93 -24.65
N GLU A 471 13.41 5.55 -25.33
CA GLU A 471 13.35 5.49 -26.80
C GLU A 471 13.58 6.89 -27.42
N ARG A 472 12.98 7.93 -26.82
CA ARG A 472 13.15 9.34 -27.20
C ARG A 472 14.62 9.79 -27.06
N ALA A 473 15.24 9.54 -25.91
CA ALA A 473 16.64 9.87 -25.66
C ALA A 473 17.57 9.18 -26.66
N ARG A 474 17.32 7.89 -26.95
CA ARG A 474 18.12 7.11 -27.91
C ARG A 474 18.00 7.67 -29.33
N GLN A 475 16.79 8.02 -29.76
CA GLN A 475 16.59 8.61 -31.09
C GLN A 475 17.26 9.98 -31.22
N SER A 476 17.15 10.84 -30.20
CA SER A 476 17.82 12.15 -30.17
C SER A 476 19.34 12.02 -30.18
N CYS A 477 19.91 11.05 -29.45
CA CYS A 477 21.33 10.76 -29.46
C CYS A 477 21.81 10.28 -30.85
N ILE A 478 21.05 9.40 -31.51
CA ILE A 478 21.34 8.96 -32.89
C ILE A 478 21.26 10.13 -33.87
N ASN A 479 20.25 10.98 -33.75
CA ASN A 479 20.08 12.16 -34.61
C ASN A 479 21.22 13.17 -34.41
N GLN A 480 21.69 13.37 -33.16
CA GLN A 480 22.83 14.23 -32.85
C GLN A 480 24.12 13.69 -33.49
N GLN A 481 24.40 12.39 -33.35
CA GLN A 481 25.53 11.73 -34.01
C GLN A 481 25.46 11.79 -35.53
N GLN A 482 24.25 11.73 -36.12
CA GLN A 482 24.06 11.91 -37.56
C GLN A 482 24.22 13.38 -37.99
N SER A 483 23.81 14.35 -37.16
CA SER A 483 24.00 15.78 -37.45
C SER A 483 25.46 16.22 -37.33
N ASP A 484 26.24 15.68 -36.38
CA ASP A 484 27.68 15.97 -36.25
C ASP A 484 28.51 15.43 -37.43
N VAL A 485 28.00 14.42 -38.13
CA VAL A 485 28.56 13.93 -39.41
C VAL A 485 28.12 14.79 -40.60
N TYR A 486 27.03 15.55 -40.48
CA TYR A 486 26.47 16.40 -41.55
C TYR A 486 26.86 17.90 -41.47
N ILE A 487 27.52 18.36 -40.40
CA ILE A 487 28.06 19.74 -40.29
C ILE A 487 29.43 19.85 -41.02
N GLN A 488 29.45 19.44 -42.28
CA GLN A 488 30.29 20.00 -43.35
C GLN A 488 29.45 20.08 -44.62
N GLY A 489 28.31 20.77 -44.56
CA GLY A 489 27.38 20.70 -45.68
C GLY A 489 26.19 21.63 -45.59
N ASN A 490 26.45 22.89 -45.92
CA ASN A 490 25.50 23.84 -46.50
C ASN A 490 24.49 24.56 -45.60
N THR A 491 24.51 25.87 -45.80
CA THR A 491 23.63 26.91 -45.29
C THR A 491 22.38 27.07 -46.15
N ASN A 492 21.37 27.68 -45.53
CA ASN A 492 20.17 28.32 -46.11
C ASN A 492 19.00 27.42 -46.56
N LYS A 493 17.91 27.47 -45.81
CA LYS A 493 16.77 28.37 -46.08
C LYS A 493 15.70 28.24 -44.99
N ARG A 494 15.39 29.37 -44.36
CA ARG A 494 14.08 29.59 -43.72
C ARG A 494 13.06 29.79 -44.84
N ASP A 495 11.97 29.06 -44.81
CA ASP A 495 10.71 29.46 -45.44
C ASP A 495 9.54 29.08 -44.54
N ILE A 496 8.72 30.08 -44.27
CA ILE A 496 7.44 30.04 -43.58
C ILE A 496 6.41 29.49 -44.56
N ARG A 497 5.72 28.40 -44.22
CA ARG A 497 4.48 27.94 -44.89
C ARG A 497 3.44 27.49 -43.87
N GLU A 498 2.39 28.31 -43.80
CA GLU A 498 0.99 28.07 -43.46
C GLU A 498 0.55 26.69 -42.92
N ILE A 499 0.17 26.68 -41.63
CA ILE A 499 -1.11 26.23 -41.05
C ILE A 499 -1.90 25.19 -41.86
N THR A 500 -1.51 23.91 -41.77
CA THR A 500 -2.36 22.70 -41.78
C THR A 500 -1.49 21.45 -41.59
N GLN A 501 -0.56 21.48 -40.62
CA GLN A 501 0.34 20.35 -40.38
C GLN A 501 -0.18 19.55 -39.19
N PHE A 502 -0.39 18.24 -39.40
CA PHE A 502 -0.68 17.28 -38.34
C PHE A 502 0.47 17.32 -37.32
N ASP A 503 0.14 17.67 -36.09
CA ASP A 503 1.08 17.81 -34.98
C ASP A 503 1.07 16.52 -34.16
N LEU A 504 2.07 15.67 -34.40
CA LEU A 504 2.18 14.35 -33.80
C LEU A 504 2.42 14.42 -32.28
N GLU A 505 3.20 15.39 -31.80
CA GLU A 505 3.50 15.55 -30.38
C GLU A 505 2.25 15.97 -29.60
N ARG A 506 1.51 16.96 -30.13
CA ARG A 506 0.21 17.34 -29.58
C ARG A 506 -0.78 16.19 -29.63
N PHE A 507 -0.79 15.43 -30.73
CA PHE A 507 -1.65 14.27 -30.87
C PHE A 507 -1.34 13.21 -29.82
N TYR A 508 -0.06 12.95 -29.53
CA TYR A 508 0.36 12.05 -28.46
C TYR A 508 -0.20 12.47 -27.10
N GLN A 509 0.00 13.74 -26.73
CA GLN A 509 -0.47 14.29 -25.45
C GLN A 509 -2.00 14.26 -25.32
N ALA A 510 -2.73 14.44 -26.43
CA ALA A 510 -4.19 14.47 -26.43
C ALA A 510 -4.85 13.09 -26.19
N PHE A 511 -4.08 12.00 -26.29
CA PHE A 511 -4.55 10.62 -26.13
C PHE A 511 -4.10 9.95 -24.83
N ASP A 512 -3.48 10.68 -23.90
CA ASP A 512 -3.15 10.17 -22.57
C ASP A 512 -4.44 9.69 -21.83
N PRO A 513 -4.62 8.37 -21.61
CA PRO A 513 -5.84 7.81 -21.03
C PRO A 513 -5.99 8.08 -19.52
N SER A 514 -4.93 8.60 -18.88
CA SER A 514 -4.92 8.91 -17.44
C SER A 514 -5.47 10.29 -17.11
N LYS A 515 -5.54 11.20 -18.09
CA LYS A 515 -5.92 12.61 -17.88
C LYS A 515 -7.34 12.91 -18.35
N PRO A 516 -8.22 13.46 -17.49
CA PRO A 516 -9.49 14.01 -17.93
C PRO A 516 -9.30 15.36 -18.65
N LEU A 517 -10.24 15.74 -19.52
CA LEU A 517 -10.25 17.08 -20.13
C LEU A 517 -10.66 18.15 -19.11
N ILE A 518 -9.91 19.25 -19.06
CA ILE A 518 -10.16 20.42 -18.21
C ILE A 518 -10.73 21.56 -19.08
N LEU A 519 -12.05 21.78 -19.04
CA LEU A 519 -12.71 22.73 -19.95
C LEU A 519 -12.40 24.22 -19.71
N GLU A 520 -11.66 24.55 -18.67
CA GLU A 520 -11.07 25.88 -18.50
C GLU A 520 -9.96 26.12 -19.52
N ASN A 521 -9.22 25.07 -19.90
CA ASN A 521 -8.20 25.11 -20.94
C ASN A 521 -8.85 25.27 -22.34
N ALA A 522 -8.38 26.26 -23.09
CA ALA A 522 -8.87 26.54 -24.44
C ALA A 522 -8.66 25.38 -25.42
N LEU A 523 -7.60 24.58 -25.26
CA LEU A 523 -7.29 23.45 -26.12
C LEU A 523 -8.19 22.25 -25.80
N ASP A 524 -8.34 21.89 -24.54
CA ASP A 524 -9.21 20.79 -24.10
C ASP A 524 -10.67 20.99 -24.50
N ARG A 525 -11.15 22.24 -24.51
CA ARG A 525 -12.46 22.58 -25.06
C ARG A 525 -12.64 22.18 -26.52
N LYS A 526 -11.57 22.18 -27.32
CA LYS A 526 -11.61 21.75 -28.72
C LYS A 526 -11.64 20.23 -28.86
N TYR A 527 -11.13 19.49 -27.86
CA TYR A 527 -11.15 18.02 -27.80
C TYR A 527 -12.47 17.44 -27.28
N TYR A 528 -13.26 18.26 -26.59
CA TYR A 528 -14.52 17.83 -26.00
C TYR A 528 -15.60 17.56 -27.07
N ILE A 529 -16.29 16.43 -26.91
CA ILE A 529 -17.46 16.05 -27.71
C ILE A 529 -18.62 15.81 -26.75
N ASP A 530 -19.76 16.47 -27.00
CA ASP A 530 -20.98 16.27 -26.22
C ASP A 530 -21.71 15.01 -26.68
N PHE A 531 -21.70 13.98 -25.83
CA PHE A 531 -22.35 12.70 -26.09
C PHE A 531 -23.80 12.63 -25.58
N ALA A 532 -24.38 13.72 -25.03
CA ALA A 532 -25.71 13.68 -24.42
C ALA A 532 -26.83 13.21 -25.37
N SER A 533 -26.67 13.44 -26.68
CA SER A 533 -27.59 13.00 -27.73
C SER A 533 -27.64 11.48 -27.91
N VAL A 534 -26.57 10.77 -27.53
CA VAL A 534 -26.43 9.31 -27.70
C VAL A 534 -26.33 8.55 -26.38
N ARG A 535 -26.01 9.21 -25.25
CA ARG A 535 -25.89 8.61 -23.90
C ARG A 535 -27.17 8.68 -23.05
N GLY A 536 -28.31 9.04 -23.64
CA GLY A 536 -29.59 9.00 -22.94
C GLY A 536 -29.89 10.22 -22.05
N GLY A 537 -29.23 11.36 -22.26
CA GLY A 537 -29.65 12.64 -21.69
C GLY A 537 -28.52 13.61 -21.28
N LYS A 538 -28.93 14.83 -20.93
CA LYS A 538 -28.06 15.94 -20.52
C LYS A 538 -27.84 15.93 -19.00
N ILE A 539 -27.06 14.97 -18.50
CA ILE A 539 -26.89 14.72 -17.07
C ILE A 539 -26.27 15.93 -16.34
N VAL A 540 -25.17 16.48 -16.87
CA VAL A 540 -24.50 17.66 -16.29
C VAL A 540 -25.44 18.85 -16.22
N GLU A 541 -26.20 19.12 -17.28
CA GLU A 541 -27.20 20.20 -17.28
C GLU A 541 -28.29 19.96 -16.23
N SER A 542 -28.69 18.71 -15.99
CA SER A 542 -29.64 18.39 -14.93
C SER A 542 -29.04 18.68 -13.55
N LEU A 543 -27.79 18.29 -13.28
CA LEU A 543 -27.10 18.54 -12.02
C LEU A 543 -26.94 20.06 -11.77
N ALA A 544 -26.51 20.79 -12.81
CA ALA A 544 -26.37 22.23 -12.79
C ALA A 544 -27.72 22.92 -12.54
N ARG A 545 -28.81 22.46 -13.18
CA ARG A 545 -30.16 23.05 -12.99
C ARG A 545 -30.70 22.84 -11.58
N THR A 546 -30.41 21.71 -10.94
CA THR A 546 -30.80 21.49 -9.54
C THR A 546 -30.18 22.55 -8.63
N ILE A 547 -28.87 22.79 -8.78
CA ILE A 547 -28.13 23.77 -7.99
C ILE A 547 -28.55 25.20 -8.33
N THR A 548 -28.63 25.53 -9.62
CA THR A 548 -28.74 26.93 -10.07
C THR A 548 -30.17 27.45 -10.13
N ARG A 549 -31.16 26.57 -10.37
CA ARG A 549 -32.56 26.99 -10.61
C ARG A 549 -33.57 26.40 -9.63
N ILE A 550 -33.43 25.11 -9.29
CA ILE A 550 -34.43 24.42 -8.45
C ILE A 550 -34.23 24.78 -6.98
N SER A 551 -32.98 24.76 -6.50
CA SER A 551 -32.64 24.97 -5.10
C SER A 551 -31.45 25.92 -4.93
N PRO A 552 -31.45 27.14 -5.48
CA PRO A 552 -30.28 28.04 -5.44
C PRO A 552 -29.87 28.53 -4.05
N SER A 553 -30.76 28.43 -3.06
CA SER A 553 -30.54 28.94 -1.71
C SER A 553 -30.53 27.87 -0.63
N ALA A 554 -30.90 26.63 -0.96
CA ALA A 554 -30.94 25.52 -0.02
C ALA A 554 -29.95 24.42 -0.45
N PRO A 555 -29.16 23.85 0.49
CA PRO A 555 -28.21 22.77 0.22
C PRO A 555 -28.83 21.62 -0.58
N THR A 556 -28.05 21.03 -1.47
CA THR A 556 -28.48 19.89 -2.31
C THR A 556 -27.45 18.79 -2.22
N CYS A 557 -27.87 17.53 -2.07
CA CYS A 557 -27.02 16.36 -2.23
C CYS A 557 -27.39 15.66 -3.53
N GLN A 558 -26.46 15.56 -4.47
CA GLN A 558 -26.67 14.92 -5.77
C GLN A 558 -25.64 13.82 -5.98
N LEU A 559 -26.08 12.73 -6.64
CA LEU A 559 -25.28 11.53 -6.83
C LEU A 559 -25.03 11.27 -8.31
N LEU A 560 -23.77 11.02 -8.66
CA LEU A 560 -23.33 10.63 -10.01
C LEU A 560 -22.66 9.25 -9.93
N THR A 561 -22.96 8.37 -10.88
CA THR A 561 -22.30 7.06 -11.00
C THR A 561 -22.06 6.73 -12.48
N GLY A 562 -21.35 5.63 -12.74
CA GLY A 562 -21.05 5.11 -14.06
C GLY A 562 -19.75 4.30 -14.03
N HIS A 563 -19.42 3.65 -15.14
CA HIS A 563 -18.20 2.84 -15.26
C HIS A 563 -16.92 3.65 -15.02
N ILE A 564 -15.91 3.03 -14.40
CA ILE A 564 -14.60 3.65 -14.20
C ILE A 564 -13.95 3.87 -15.57
N GLY A 565 -13.70 5.13 -15.94
CA GLY A 565 -13.14 5.49 -17.25
C GLY A 565 -14.15 5.87 -18.35
N CYS A 566 -15.46 5.95 -18.05
CA CYS A 566 -16.47 6.35 -19.03
C CYS A 566 -16.55 7.88 -19.32
N GLY A 567 -15.80 8.69 -18.57
CA GLY A 567 -15.73 10.15 -18.73
C GLY A 567 -16.36 10.98 -17.60
N LYS A 568 -16.65 10.38 -16.44
CA LYS A 568 -17.26 11.09 -15.28
C LYS A 568 -16.48 12.33 -14.86
N SER A 569 -15.17 12.21 -14.66
CA SER A 569 -14.30 13.32 -14.26
C SER A 569 -14.36 14.50 -15.23
N THR A 570 -14.38 14.22 -16.54
CA THR A 570 -14.55 15.27 -17.57
C THR A 570 -15.91 15.96 -17.47
N GLU A 571 -17.00 15.22 -17.25
CA GLU A 571 -18.33 15.79 -17.06
C GLU A 571 -18.46 16.57 -15.73
N LEU A 572 -17.75 16.16 -14.68
CA LEU A 572 -17.68 16.90 -13.41
C LEU A 572 -16.86 18.19 -13.51
N LEU A 573 -15.72 18.18 -14.21
CA LEU A 573 -14.95 19.38 -14.52
C LEU A 573 -15.73 20.34 -15.42
N ARG A 574 -16.55 19.81 -16.35
CA ARG A 574 -17.52 20.60 -17.11
C ARG A 574 -18.54 21.26 -16.19
N LEU A 575 -19.13 20.49 -15.27
CA LEU A 575 -20.08 21.02 -14.28
C LEU A 575 -19.46 22.14 -13.44
N LYS A 576 -18.21 21.96 -12.99
CA LYS A 576 -17.45 22.97 -12.27
C LYS A 576 -17.39 24.28 -13.07
N ALA A 577 -16.90 24.23 -14.31
CA ALA A 577 -16.79 25.40 -15.17
C ALA A 577 -18.14 26.08 -15.43
N GLU A 578 -19.23 25.31 -15.66
CA GLU A 578 -20.58 25.85 -15.86
C GLU A 578 -21.14 26.56 -14.60
N LEU A 579 -20.85 26.04 -13.41
CA LEU A 579 -21.30 26.62 -12.14
C LEU A 579 -20.49 27.88 -11.77
N GLU A 580 -19.19 27.88 -12.01
CA GLU A 580 -18.33 29.05 -11.80
C GLU A 580 -18.73 30.22 -12.71
N GLN A 581 -19.08 29.94 -13.98
CA GLN A 581 -19.65 30.93 -14.91
C GLN A 581 -20.98 31.50 -14.42
N GLN A 582 -21.68 30.80 -13.54
CA GLN A 582 -22.93 31.26 -12.92
C GLN A 582 -22.71 31.87 -11.54
N ASP A 583 -21.49 32.29 -11.22
CA ASP A 583 -21.08 32.93 -9.97
C ASP A 583 -21.18 32.05 -8.72
N PHE A 584 -21.15 30.72 -8.86
CA PHE A 584 -20.88 29.86 -7.71
C PHE A 584 -19.38 29.82 -7.39
N HIS A 585 -19.05 29.47 -6.15
CA HIS A 585 -17.69 29.08 -5.78
C HIS A 585 -17.67 27.56 -5.68
N VAL A 586 -16.88 26.91 -6.52
CA VAL A 586 -16.89 25.46 -6.68
C VAL A 586 -15.56 24.90 -6.20
N VAL A 587 -15.65 23.98 -5.23
CA VAL A 587 -14.53 23.21 -4.72
C VAL A 587 -14.60 21.84 -5.37
N TYR A 588 -13.66 21.54 -6.27
CA TYR A 588 -13.52 20.24 -6.91
C TYR A 588 -12.26 19.57 -6.39
N PHE A 589 -12.37 18.32 -5.98
CA PHE A 589 -11.19 17.50 -5.66
C PHE A 589 -11.45 16.02 -5.96
N GLU A 590 -10.38 15.29 -6.25
CA GLU A 590 -10.42 13.85 -6.47
C GLU A 590 -10.03 13.11 -5.19
N SER A 591 -10.95 12.33 -4.63
CA SER A 591 -10.79 11.70 -3.33
C SER A 591 -9.55 10.80 -3.24
N SER A 592 -9.15 10.15 -4.34
CA SER A 592 -7.97 9.28 -4.40
C SER A 592 -6.64 9.97 -4.10
N TYR A 593 -6.55 11.30 -4.23
CA TYR A 593 -5.34 12.04 -3.83
C TYR A 593 -5.28 12.29 -2.32
N PHE A 594 -6.44 12.33 -1.65
CA PHE A 594 -6.54 12.73 -0.23
C PHE A 594 -6.89 11.58 0.71
N LEU A 595 -7.51 10.52 0.20
CA LEU A 595 -8.00 9.38 0.97
C LEU A 595 -7.26 8.10 0.58
N ASP A 596 -7.11 7.18 1.53
CA ASP A 596 -6.71 5.80 1.24
C ASP A 596 -7.97 5.00 0.87
N MET A 597 -8.14 4.75 -0.42
CA MET A 597 -9.33 4.10 -0.96
C MET A 597 -9.51 2.63 -0.54
N LEU A 598 -8.48 1.99 0.04
CA LEU A 598 -8.55 0.63 0.58
C LEU A 598 -9.16 0.60 1.99
N ASP A 599 -9.00 1.67 2.75
CA ASP A 599 -9.42 1.76 4.14
C ASP A 599 -9.86 3.20 4.39
N VAL A 600 -10.99 3.59 3.80
CA VAL A 600 -11.64 4.90 3.95
C VAL A 600 -12.93 4.76 4.74
N ASP A 601 -13.26 5.77 5.54
CA ASP A 601 -14.51 5.84 6.30
C ASP A 601 -15.13 7.26 6.25
N LEU A 602 -16.33 7.44 6.83
CA LEU A 602 -17.07 8.70 6.88
C LEU A 602 -16.22 9.86 7.40
N ILE A 603 -15.51 9.65 8.51
CA ILE A 603 -14.71 10.71 9.15
C ILE A 603 -13.62 11.22 8.19
N ASP A 604 -12.98 10.32 7.45
CA ASP A 604 -11.93 10.69 6.51
C ASP A 604 -12.51 11.56 5.36
N ILE A 605 -13.68 11.17 4.84
CA ILE A 605 -14.39 11.94 3.80
C ILE A 605 -14.77 13.33 4.32
N LEU A 606 -15.31 13.43 5.54
CA LEU A 606 -15.68 14.71 6.14
C LEU A 606 -14.47 15.63 6.36
N LEU A 607 -13.36 15.08 6.84
CA LEU A 607 -12.11 15.84 7.05
C LEU A 607 -11.53 16.33 5.72
N ALA A 608 -11.52 15.49 4.67
CA ALA A 608 -11.08 15.90 3.34
C ALA A 608 -11.94 17.04 2.77
N ILE A 609 -13.26 17.00 2.96
CA ILE A 609 -14.16 18.10 2.53
C ILE A 609 -13.79 19.40 3.25
N VAL A 610 -13.63 19.35 4.57
CA VAL A 610 -13.28 20.51 5.40
C VAL A 610 -11.96 21.12 4.95
N GLU A 611 -10.95 20.29 4.72
CA GLU A 611 -9.63 20.71 4.27
C GLU A 611 -9.69 21.40 2.90
N GLN A 612 -10.31 20.74 1.92
CA GLN A 612 -10.37 21.24 0.54
C GLN A 612 -11.22 22.51 0.42
N VAL A 613 -12.31 22.62 1.19
CA VAL A 613 -13.10 23.85 1.26
C VAL A 613 -12.28 24.98 1.88
N ASN A 614 -11.55 24.71 2.97
CA ASN A 614 -10.72 25.71 3.61
C ASN A 614 -9.61 26.23 2.69
N GLU A 615 -8.87 25.33 2.02
CA GLU A 615 -7.82 25.73 1.06
C GLU A 615 -8.37 26.62 -0.06
N SER A 616 -9.52 26.24 -0.63
CA SER A 616 -10.17 27.01 -1.69
C SER A 616 -10.65 28.40 -1.23
N LEU A 617 -11.19 28.50 0.00
CA LEU A 617 -11.67 29.76 0.56
C LEU A 617 -10.52 30.69 1.00
N LYS A 618 -9.39 30.14 1.47
CA LYS A 618 -8.19 30.91 1.77
C LYS A 618 -7.67 31.67 0.54
N ALA A 619 -7.70 31.06 -0.63
CA ALA A 619 -7.26 31.68 -1.88
C ALA A 619 -8.05 32.96 -2.23
N ILE A 620 -9.25 33.14 -1.68
CA ILE A 620 -10.10 34.32 -1.84
C ILE A 620 -10.27 35.13 -0.54
N ASN A 621 -9.38 34.94 0.43
CA ASN A 621 -9.33 35.63 1.72
C ASN A 621 -10.61 35.48 2.58
N ILE A 622 -11.34 34.38 2.42
CA ILE A 622 -12.47 34.03 3.30
C ILE A 622 -11.94 33.18 4.44
N ARG A 623 -12.25 33.58 5.68
CA ARG A 623 -11.87 32.81 6.87
C ARG A 623 -12.88 31.69 7.11
N PHE A 624 -12.39 30.46 7.09
CA PHE A 624 -13.13 29.23 7.40
C PHE A 624 -12.60 28.66 8.73
N GLN A 625 -12.97 29.26 9.87
CA GLN A 625 -12.43 28.83 11.16
C GLN A 625 -13.35 29.12 12.36
N SER A 626 -13.59 28.08 13.16
CA SER A 626 -13.95 28.19 14.58
C SER A 626 -12.73 27.89 15.45
N THR A 627 -12.68 28.50 16.64
CA THR A 627 -11.71 28.18 17.70
C THR A 627 -11.75 26.72 18.15
N TYR A 628 -12.82 25.99 17.83
CA TYR A 628 -12.99 24.59 18.20
C TYR A 628 -12.19 23.63 17.31
N PHE A 629 -12.15 23.82 15.98
CA PHE A 629 -11.34 22.92 15.12
C PHE A 629 -9.85 23.00 15.47
N VAL A 630 -9.34 24.20 15.75
CA VAL A 630 -7.97 24.41 16.25
C VAL A 630 -7.76 23.64 17.56
N LYS A 631 -8.74 23.65 18.46
CA LYS A 631 -8.68 22.92 19.73
C LYS A 631 -8.78 21.40 19.54
N LEU A 632 -9.70 20.91 18.71
CA LEU A 632 -9.90 19.49 18.41
C LEU A 632 -8.63 18.89 17.79
N PHE A 633 -8.05 19.57 16.79
CA PHE A 633 -6.81 19.14 16.16
C PHE A 633 -5.59 19.29 17.10
N GLY A 634 -5.59 20.28 17.99
CA GLY A 634 -4.60 20.39 19.06
C GLY A 634 -4.68 19.25 20.10
N GLU A 635 -5.88 18.83 20.48
CA GLU A 635 -6.12 17.68 21.37
C GLU A 635 -5.71 16.36 20.69
N LEU A 636 -5.96 16.22 19.39
CA LEU A 636 -5.53 15.07 18.58
C LEU A 636 -4.00 14.96 18.49
N ASN A 637 -3.28 16.09 18.34
CA ASN A 637 -1.81 16.10 18.34
C ASN A 637 -1.24 15.54 19.67
N ASN A 638 -1.83 15.93 20.79
CA ASN A 638 -1.45 15.39 22.11
C ASN A 638 -1.79 13.91 22.28
N PHE A 639 -2.85 13.43 21.62
CA PHE A 639 -3.30 12.04 21.68
C PHE A 639 -2.42 11.10 20.83
N LEU A 640 -1.97 11.54 19.65
CA LEU A 640 -1.17 10.74 18.70
C LEU A 640 0.32 10.61 19.06
N GLN A 641 0.79 11.21 20.16
CA GLN A 641 2.14 11.08 20.76
C GLN A 641 3.33 11.18 19.78
N THR A 642 3.15 11.85 18.65
CA THR A 642 4.25 12.23 17.74
C THR A 642 4.39 13.74 17.82
N PRO A 643 5.62 14.30 17.94
CA PRO A 643 5.80 15.73 17.78
C PRO A 643 5.47 16.05 16.32
N LEU A 644 4.23 16.43 16.05
CA LEU A 644 3.93 17.17 14.84
C LEU A 644 4.66 18.50 15.02
N ASP A 645 5.76 18.72 14.28
CA ASP A 645 6.38 20.04 14.09
C ASP A 645 5.33 20.93 13.40
N LEU A 646 4.36 21.38 14.19
CA LEU A 646 3.33 22.32 13.80
C LEU A 646 3.84 23.67 14.29
N GLU A 647 4.46 24.44 13.42
CA GLU A 647 4.57 25.87 13.65
C GLU A 647 3.15 26.42 13.79
N ILE A 648 2.81 26.80 15.02
CA ILE A 648 1.51 27.37 15.40
C ILE A 648 1.46 28.81 14.88
N GLU A 649 1.37 28.97 13.56
CA GLU A 649 0.94 30.21 12.92
C GLU A 649 -0.39 30.00 12.21
N GLY A 650 -1.47 29.92 12.99
CA GLY A 650 -2.83 30.28 12.57
C GLY A 650 -3.52 29.48 11.44
N ASP A 651 -2.85 28.52 10.82
CA ASP A 651 -3.35 27.80 9.66
C ASP A 651 -3.67 26.33 9.96
N LEU A 652 -4.83 25.87 9.46
CA LEU A 652 -5.39 24.53 9.68
C LEU A 652 -4.33 23.41 9.59
N CYS A 653 -4.19 22.64 10.68
CA CYS A 653 -3.36 21.43 10.76
C CYS A 653 -4.03 20.17 10.16
N SER A 654 -5.02 20.31 9.26
CA SER A 654 -5.65 19.14 8.62
C SER A 654 -4.72 18.48 7.60
N ALA A 655 -3.96 19.26 6.81
CA ALA A 655 -3.05 18.71 5.80
C ALA A 655 -1.98 17.77 6.40
N ALA A 656 -1.45 18.09 7.59
CA ALA A 656 -0.51 17.23 8.29
C ALA A 656 -1.15 15.96 8.87
N ILE A 657 -2.44 16.02 9.23
CA ILE A 657 -3.19 14.87 9.74
C ILE A 657 -3.57 13.96 8.57
N THR A 658 -4.09 14.51 7.46
CA THR A 658 -4.50 13.75 6.26
C THR A 658 -3.29 13.15 5.52
N SER A 659 -2.15 13.84 5.45
CA SER A 659 -0.93 13.33 4.82
C SER A 659 -0.28 12.20 5.62
N LYS A 660 -0.13 12.35 6.95
CA LYS A 660 0.46 11.32 7.83
C LYS A 660 -0.49 10.15 8.11
N THR A 661 -1.80 10.38 8.10
CA THR A 661 -2.77 9.27 8.19
C THR A 661 -2.72 8.39 6.95
N LYS A 662 -2.51 8.96 5.75
CA LYS A 662 -2.30 8.16 4.53
C LYS A 662 -1.15 7.15 4.66
N GLU A 663 -0.10 7.50 5.39
CA GLU A 663 1.13 6.71 5.56
C GLU A 663 1.04 5.62 6.65
N SER A 664 0.10 5.70 7.60
CA SER A 664 0.01 4.76 8.74
C SER A 664 -1.43 4.31 9.05
N VAL A 665 -1.71 3.03 8.79
CA VAL A 665 -3.00 2.36 9.10
C VAL A 665 -3.32 2.38 10.60
N ASN A 666 -2.32 2.24 11.46
CA ASN A 666 -2.52 2.20 12.91
C ASN A 666 -2.90 3.59 13.48
N GLN A 667 -2.30 4.67 12.97
CA GLN A 667 -2.64 6.03 13.39
C GLN A 667 -4.04 6.43 12.91
N ARG A 668 -4.43 6.00 11.69
CA ARG A 668 -5.80 6.14 11.18
C ARG A 668 -6.83 5.49 12.08
N ARG A 669 -6.59 4.23 12.45
CA ARG A 669 -7.50 3.49 13.33
C ARG A 669 -7.66 4.17 14.69
N GLN A 670 -6.56 4.62 15.31
CA GLN A 670 -6.61 5.36 16.57
C GLN A 670 -7.36 6.70 16.44
N LEU A 671 -7.19 7.38 15.30
CA LEU A 671 -7.90 8.63 15.01
C LEU A 671 -9.41 8.40 14.82
N ARG A 672 -9.81 7.33 14.12
CA ARG A 672 -11.23 6.92 14.01
C ARG A 672 -11.83 6.55 15.36
N GLU A 673 -11.15 5.70 16.14
CA GLU A 673 -11.60 5.32 17.49
C GLU A 673 -11.80 6.54 18.41
N TYR A 674 -11.02 7.61 18.20
CA TYR A 674 -11.19 8.87 18.92
C TYR A 674 -12.32 9.75 18.35
N LEU A 675 -12.50 9.83 17.02
CA LEU A 675 -13.42 10.77 16.38
C LEU A 675 -14.84 10.23 16.18
N GLU A 676 -15.00 8.92 15.96
CA GLU A 676 -16.31 8.27 15.74
C GLU A 676 -17.35 8.60 16.83
N PRO A 677 -17.01 8.55 18.15
CA PRO A 677 -17.97 8.91 19.20
C PRO A 677 -18.42 10.38 19.16
N ARG A 678 -17.73 11.23 18.39
CA ARG A 678 -17.92 12.68 18.32
C ARG A 678 -18.50 13.14 16.98
N THR A 679 -18.88 12.23 16.08
CA THR A 679 -19.34 12.51 14.71
C THR A 679 -20.44 13.57 14.63
N GLU A 680 -21.50 13.47 15.46
CA GLU A 680 -22.58 14.46 15.48
C GLU A 680 -22.11 15.88 15.83
N ASN A 681 -21.19 16.01 16.79
CA ASN A 681 -20.62 17.31 17.15
C ASN A 681 -19.77 17.87 16.02
N ILE A 682 -18.92 17.01 15.42
CA ILE A 682 -18.09 17.37 14.26
C ILE A 682 -18.97 17.88 13.12
N LEU A 683 -20.04 17.16 12.76
CA LEU A 683 -20.99 17.58 11.71
C LEU A 683 -21.67 18.92 12.01
N GLN A 684 -22.11 19.15 13.25
CA GLN A 684 -22.70 20.43 13.64
C GLN A 684 -21.73 21.59 13.43
N LEU A 685 -20.46 21.40 13.75
CA LEU A 685 -19.42 22.41 13.60
C LEU A 685 -19.04 22.65 12.15
N ILE A 686 -18.86 21.58 11.36
CA ILE A 686 -18.66 21.68 9.91
C ILE A 686 -19.79 22.53 9.30
N ASN A 687 -21.03 22.25 9.68
CA ASN A 687 -22.19 22.98 9.19
C ASN A 687 -22.25 24.45 9.61
N GLN A 688 -21.80 24.79 10.81
CA GLN A 688 -21.68 26.18 11.25
C GLN A 688 -20.68 26.94 10.37
N GLU A 689 -19.52 26.34 10.11
CA GLU A 689 -18.48 26.94 9.26
C GLU A 689 -18.91 27.04 7.79
N LEU A 690 -19.50 25.99 7.22
CA LEU A 690 -20.06 26.04 5.85
C LEU A 690 -21.14 27.11 5.72
N THR A 691 -21.97 27.31 6.74
CA THR A 691 -22.99 28.37 6.76
C THR A 691 -22.36 29.76 6.80
N ASN A 692 -21.31 29.95 7.60
CA ASN A 692 -20.57 31.20 7.68
C ASN A 692 -19.85 31.52 6.35
N ALA A 693 -19.15 30.53 5.78
CA ALA A 693 -18.51 30.63 4.47
C ALA A 693 -19.51 31.02 3.38
N ASN A 694 -20.68 30.38 3.34
CA ASN A 694 -21.75 30.73 2.40
C ASN A 694 -22.25 32.18 2.56
N LYS A 695 -22.28 32.73 3.79
CA LYS A 695 -22.62 34.14 4.00
C LYS A 695 -21.53 35.07 3.47
N GLN A 696 -20.26 34.75 3.71
CA GLN A 696 -19.13 35.56 3.23
C GLN A 696 -19.02 35.51 1.70
N LEU A 697 -19.20 34.33 1.08
CA LEU A 697 -19.28 34.16 -0.37
C LEU A 697 -20.37 35.03 -0.99
N LYS A 698 -21.56 35.07 -0.38
CA LYS A 698 -22.65 35.95 -0.82
C LYS A 698 -22.32 37.43 -0.71
N ALA A 699 -21.55 37.83 0.30
CA ALA A 699 -21.11 39.21 0.47
C ALA A 699 -20.15 39.67 -0.65
N ILE A 700 -19.37 38.75 -1.24
CA ILE A 700 -18.47 39.04 -2.38
C ILE A 700 -19.11 38.77 -3.76
N GLY A 701 -20.44 38.59 -3.80
CA GLY A 701 -21.19 38.43 -5.05
C GLY A 701 -21.32 36.99 -5.57
N LYS A 702 -20.84 35.98 -4.84
CA LYS A 702 -21.04 34.57 -5.20
C LYS A 702 -22.43 34.08 -4.77
N LYS A 703 -23.02 33.14 -5.50
CA LYS A 703 -24.37 32.60 -5.18
C LYS A 703 -24.37 31.58 -4.05
N GLY A 704 -23.27 30.85 -3.89
CA GLY A 704 -23.07 29.86 -2.83
C GLY A 704 -21.87 28.96 -3.10
N LEU A 705 -21.61 28.08 -2.14
CA LEU A 705 -20.58 27.04 -2.16
C LEU A 705 -21.12 25.75 -2.77
N VAL A 706 -20.36 25.18 -3.70
CA VAL A 706 -20.59 23.85 -4.27
C VAL A 706 -19.33 23.00 -4.05
N VAL A 707 -19.49 21.78 -3.55
CA VAL A 707 -18.42 20.80 -3.38
C VAL A 707 -18.67 19.63 -4.35
N ILE A 708 -17.70 19.30 -5.18
CA ILE A 708 -17.75 18.19 -6.13
C ILE A 708 -16.64 17.21 -5.74
N ILE A 709 -17.03 15.97 -5.44
CA ILE A 709 -16.12 14.93 -4.95
C ILE A 709 -16.08 13.80 -5.97
N ASP A 710 -14.97 13.73 -6.70
CA ASP A 710 -14.72 12.70 -7.71
C ASP A 710 -13.94 11.51 -7.13
N ASN A 711 -13.96 10.38 -7.82
CA ASN A 711 -13.28 9.12 -7.50
C ASN A 711 -13.74 8.37 -6.23
N LEU A 712 -14.82 8.77 -5.56
CA LEU A 712 -15.41 7.96 -4.48
C LEU A 712 -16.11 6.70 -5.00
N ASP A 713 -16.33 6.59 -6.31
CA ASP A 713 -16.73 5.34 -6.97
C ASP A 713 -15.60 4.30 -7.05
N ARG A 714 -14.37 4.66 -6.65
CA ARG A 714 -13.19 3.77 -6.64
C ARG A 714 -12.85 3.20 -5.25
N ILE A 715 -13.75 3.32 -4.28
CA ILE A 715 -13.60 2.69 -2.96
C ILE A 715 -13.55 1.17 -3.14
N ASP A 716 -12.61 0.53 -2.44
CA ASP A 716 -12.44 -0.91 -2.53
C ASP A 716 -13.68 -1.65 -2.01
N ILE A 717 -14.02 -2.76 -2.66
CA ILE A 717 -15.17 -3.57 -2.28
C ILE A 717 -14.68 -4.78 -1.50
N HIS A 718 -14.54 -4.61 -0.19
CA HIS A 718 -14.35 -5.72 0.73
C HIS A 718 -15.44 -5.72 1.80
N THR A 719 -15.68 -6.91 2.35
CA THR A 719 -16.70 -7.12 3.38
C THR A 719 -16.11 -6.80 4.74
N LEU A 720 -16.79 -5.91 5.47
CA LEU A 720 -16.46 -5.57 6.85
C LEU A 720 -16.91 -6.70 7.80
N PRO A 721 -16.38 -6.78 9.04
CA PRO A 721 -16.82 -7.77 10.04
C PRO A 721 -18.32 -7.77 10.33
N THR A 722 -19.01 -6.66 10.04
CA THR A 722 -20.46 -6.50 10.14
C THR A 722 -21.25 -7.24 9.04
N GLY A 723 -20.58 -7.77 8.02
CA GLY A 723 -21.18 -8.40 6.84
C GLY A 723 -21.58 -7.41 5.73
N ARG A 724 -21.51 -6.10 5.98
CA ARG A 724 -21.70 -5.04 4.98
C ARG A 724 -20.44 -4.86 4.13
N SER A 725 -20.60 -4.48 2.86
CA SER A 725 -19.47 -3.98 2.08
C SER A 725 -19.05 -2.58 2.55
N GLN A 726 -17.78 -2.22 2.41
CA GLN A 726 -17.30 -0.88 2.77
C GLN A 726 -18.08 0.25 2.05
N PRO A 727 -18.42 0.17 0.75
CA PRO A 727 -19.31 1.14 0.12
C PRO A 727 -20.71 1.23 0.73
N GLU A 728 -21.31 0.10 1.13
CA GLU A 728 -22.60 0.12 1.82
C GLU A 728 -22.49 0.85 3.16
N HIS A 729 -21.43 0.56 3.91
CA HIS A 729 -21.20 1.21 5.20
C HIS A 729 -21.17 2.75 5.06
N ILE A 730 -20.42 3.27 4.10
CA ILE A 730 -20.28 4.72 3.89
C ILE A 730 -21.56 5.34 3.32
N PHE A 731 -22.12 4.77 2.24
CA PHE A 731 -23.17 5.44 1.48
C PHE A 731 -24.59 5.08 1.92
N ILE A 732 -24.78 3.99 2.66
CA ILE A 732 -26.09 3.53 3.15
C ILE A 732 -26.21 3.78 4.65
N ASP A 733 -25.27 3.27 5.45
CA ASP A 733 -25.36 3.41 6.92
C ASP A 733 -25.15 4.87 7.34
N HIS A 734 -24.19 5.56 6.71
CA HIS A 734 -23.89 6.99 6.94
C HIS A 734 -24.54 7.96 5.93
N SER A 735 -25.59 7.51 5.25
CA SER A 735 -26.32 8.29 4.23
C SER A 735 -26.89 9.62 4.75
N GLU A 736 -27.38 9.66 5.99
CA GLU A 736 -27.94 10.87 6.59
C GLU A 736 -26.83 11.88 6.93
N ASP A 737 -25.66 11.39 7.38
CA ASP A 737 -24.52 12.22 7.76
C ASP A 737 -23.94 12.96 6.55
N LEU A 738 -23.69 12.23 5.45
CA LEU A 738 -23.21 12.80 4.18
C LEU A 738 -24.19 13.80 3.57
N ARG A 739 -25.50 13.59 3.75
CA ARG A 739 -26.54 14.52 3.23
C ARG A 739 -26.65 15.81 4.03
N ARG A 740 -26.33 15.80 5.33
CA ARG A 740 -26.59 16.92 6.26
C ARG A 740 -25.66 18.12 6.09
N LEU A 741 -24.72 18.10 5.14
CA LEU A 741 -23.78 19.20 4.91
C LEU A 741 -24.48 20.45 4.33
N ASN A 742 -24.22 21.62 4.93
CA ASN A 742 -24.85 22.91 4.61
C ASN A 742 -24.26 23.59 3.35
N CYS A 743 -24.08 22.83 2.28
CA CYS A 743 -23.63 23.32 0.97
C CYS A 743 -24.22 22.47 -0.17
N HIS A 744 -24.06 22.91 -1.42
CA HIS A 744 -24.36 22.03 -2.55
C HIS A 744 -23.25 21.00 -2.66
N ILE A 745 -23.60 19.71 -2.75
CA ILE A 745 -22.63 18.63 -2.86
C ILE A 745 -22.98 17.67 -3.98
N VAL A 746 -21.96 17.21 -4.70
CA VAL A 746 -22.04 16.18 -5.73
C VAL A 746 -21.08 15.06 -5.38
N TYR A 747 -21.60 13.89 -5.06
CA TYR A 747 -20.81 12.70 -4.79
C TYR A 747 -20.76 11.79 -6.01
N THR A 748 -19.58 11.25 -6.30
CA THR A 748 -19.45 10.02 -7.08
C THR A 748 -19.76 8.81 -6.19
N VAL A 749 -20.52 7.84 -6.70
CA VAL A 749 -20.88 6.63 -5.94
C VAL A 749 -20.61 5.36 -6.76
N PRO A 750 -20.14 4.25 -6.14
CA PRO A 750 -19.92 2.99 -6.83
C PRO A 750 -21.18 2.49 -7.55
N MET A 751 -21.01 2.05 -8.80
CA MET A 751 -22.11 1.59 -9.64
C MET A 751 -22.78 0.32 -9.08
N SER A 752 -22.01 -0.50 -8.35
CA SER A 752 -22.50 -1.66 -7.61
C SER A 752 -23.65 -1.33 -6.67
N LEU A 753 -23.57 -0.21 -5.94
CA LEU A 753 -24.61 0.24 -5.01
C LEU A 753 -25.91 0.69 -5.70
N VAL A 754 -25.80 1.22 -6.91
CA VAL A 754 -26.98 1.67 -7.67
C VAL A 754 -27.73 0.48 -8.27
N LEU A 755 -27.04 -0.65 -8.44
CA LEU A 755 -27.60 -1.89 -8.97
C LEU A 755 -27.97 -2.89 -7.88
N SER A 756 -27.63 -2.62 -6.61
CA SER A 756 -27.98 -3.47 -5.48
C SER A 756 -29.41 -3.23 -4.99
N ASN A 757 -29.88 -4.11 -4.10
CA ASN A 757 -31.17 -3.96 -3.42
C ASN A 757 -31.22 -2.68 -2.53
N GLU A 758 -30.07 -2.09 -2.22
CA GLU A 758 -29.95 -0.89 -1.39
C GLU A 758 -30.13 0.42 -2.18
N ASN A 759 -30.30 0.38 -3.50
CA ASN A 759 -30.53 1.57 -4.33
C ASN A 759 -31.74 2.40 -3.85
N ALA A 760 -32.79 1.74 -3.36
CA ALA A 760 -33.95 2.44 -2.78
C ALA A 760 -33.58 3.22 -1.51
N LEU A 761 -32.72 2.68 -0.64
CA LEU A 761 -32.21 3.40 0.53
C LEU A 761 -31.28 4.53 0.11
N LEU A 762 -30.38 4.29 -0.85
CA LEU A 762 -29.47 5.30 -1.39
C LEU A 762 -30.24 6.51 -1.95
N GLN A 763 -31.27 6.26 -2.77
CA GLN A 763 -32.14 7.29 -3.31
C GLN A 763 -32.87 8.07 -2.20
N ASN A 764 -33.48 7.38 -1.24
CA ASN A 764 -34.35 8.02 -0.25
C ASN A 764 -33.56 8.77 0.82
N ARG A 765 -32.47 8.17 1.32
CA ARG A 765 -31.69 8.72 2.43
C ARG A 765 -30.67 9.74 1.94
N LEU A 766 -29.76 9.35 1.05
CA LEU A 766 -28.67 10.22 0.59
C LEU A 766 -29.10 11.14 -0.57
N GLY A 767 -29.75 10.60 -1.60
CA GLY A 767 -30.18 11.33 -2.79
C GLY A 767 -31.41 12.23 -2.59
N GLY A 768 -32.02 12.22 -1.39
CA GLY A 768 -33.18 13.05 -1.07
C GLY A 768 -34.43 12.77 -1.88
N GLY A 769 -34.65 11.50 -2.22
CA GLY A 769 -35.73 11.04 -3.07
C GLY A 769 -35.41 11.09 -4.57
N VAL A 770 -34.22 11.57 -4.95
CA VAL A 770 -33.73 11.57 -6.33
C VAL A 770 -32.74 10.43 -6.53
N ALA A 771 -33.01 9.57 -7.51
CA ALA A 771 -32.13 8.46 -7.83
C ALA A 771 -30.76 8.95 -8.36
N PRO A 772 -29.66 8.22 -8.10
CA PRO A 772 -28.37 8.52 -8.69
C PRO A 772 -28.41 8.64 -10.21
N ARG A 773 -27.66 9.60 -10.75
CA ARG A 773 -27.54 9.78 -12.20
C ARG A 773 -26.45 8.85 -12.72
N VAL A 774 -26.82 7.94 -13.62
CA VAL A 774 -25.88 7.01 -14.26
C VAL A 774 -25.37 7.63 -15.55
N LEU A 775 -24.05 7.85 -15.66
CA LEU A 775 -23.38 8.18 -16.90
C LEU A 775 -23.07 6.91 -17.68
N SER A 776 -24.03 6.51 -18.52
CA SER A 776 -23.98 5.29 -19.34
C SER A 776 -22.90 5.35 -20.41
N MET A 777 -22.52 4.17 -20.92
CA MET A 777 -21.57 4.03 -22.02
C MET A 777 -22.08 4.66 -23.33
N ILE A 778 -21.17 5.02 -24.24
CA ILE A 778 -21.56 5.50 -25.58
C ILE A 778 -22.01 4.29 -26.39
N PRO A 779 -23.29 4.18 -26.78
CA PRO A 779 -23.74 3.02 -27.52
C PRO A 779 -23.20 3.06 -28.95
N VAL A 780 -22.18 2.25 -29.23
CA VAL A 780 -21.67 1.99 -30.59
C VAL A 780 -22.42 0.84 -31.27
N ARG A 781 -23.23 0.10 -30.50
CA ARG A 781 -24.20 -0.90 -30.96
C ARG A 781 -25.53 -0.70 -30.25
N HIS A 782 -26.60 -1.09 -30.92
CA HIS A 782 -27.94 -1.21 -30.34
C HIS A 782 -28.06 -2.50 -29.51
N ARG A 783 -29.12 -2.60 -28.72
CA ARG A 783 -29.44 -3.77 -27.87
C ARG A 783 -29.53 -5.08 -28.66
N ASN A 784 -29.92 -5.01 -29.94
CA ASN A 784 -29.98 -6.16 -30.86
C ASN A 784 -28.62 -6.54 -31.48
N GLY A 785 -27.54 -5.80 -31.17
CA GLY A 785 -26.20 -6.01 -31.69
C GLY A 785 -25.88 -5.25 -32.99
N GLU A 786 -26.87 -4.62 -33.63
CA GLU A 786 -26.64 -3.81 -34.84
C GLU A 786 -25.80 -2.57 -34.53
N VAL A 787 -25.03 -2.10 -35.51
CA VAL A 787 -24.17 -0.92 -35.34
C VAL A 787 -25.03 0.33 -35.14
N ASN A 788 -24.76 1.07 -34.06
CA ASN A 788 -25.37 2.37 -33.83
C ASN A 788 -24.53 3.45 -34.54
N THR A 789 -25.01 3.87 -35.70
CA THR A 789 -24.30 4.82 -36.57
C THR A 789 -24.11 6.19 -35.92
N ALA A 790 -25.09 6.66 -35.16
CA ALA A 790 -25.01 7.96 -34.46
C ALA A 790 -23.94 7.93 -33.36
N GLY A 791 -23.90 6.87 -32.55
CA GLY A 791 -22.88 6.69 -31.52
C GLY A 791 -21.48 6.48 -32.10
N LEU A 792 -21.38 5.69 -33.17
CA LEU A 792 -20.13 5.46 -33.90
C LEU A 792 -19.56 6.77 -34.47
N GLU A 793 -20.40 7.60 -35.07
CA GLU A 793 -19.98 8.91 -35.61
C GLU A 793 -19.44 9.83 -34.52
N MET A 794 -20.09 9.89 -33.35
CA MET A 794 -19.58 10.67 -32.22
C MET A 794 -18.23 10.16 -31.70
N MET A 795 -18.02 8.83 -31.68
CA MET A 795 -16.73 8.24 -31.33
C MET A 795 -15.63 8.61 -32.32
N ARG A 796 -15.92 8.59 -33.63
CA ARG A 796 -14.97 9.07 -34.67
C ARG A 796 -14.60 10.53 -34.43
N GLN A 797 -15.61 11.38 -34.20
CA GLN A 797 -15.39 12.80 -33.94
C GLN A 797 -14.53 13.02 -32.69
N MET A 798 -14.66 12.19 -31.66
CA MET A 798 -13.83 12.27 -30.46
C MET A 798 -12.34 12.02 -30.75
N VAL A 799 -12.04 11.02 -31.57
CA VAL A 799 -10.67 10.70 -32.00
C VAL A 799 -10.13 11.82 -32.89
N LEU A 800 -10.92 12.24 -33.89
CA LEU A 800 -10.49 13.24 -34.86
C LEU A 800 -10.43 14.66 -34.30
N ALA A 801 -11.23 15.00 -33.28
CA ALA A 801 -11.14 16.30 -32.60
C ALA A 801 -9.80 16.49 -31.89
N ARG A 802 -9.19 15.39 -31.41
CA ARG A 802 -7.87 15.40 -30.78
C ARG A 802 -6.75 15.49 -31.82
N ALA A 803 -6.90 14.84 -32.97
CA ALA A 803 -5.98 14.97 -34.11
C ALA A 803 -6.01 16.38 -34.73
N PHE A 804 -7.22 16.90 -34.93
CA PHE A 804 -7.49 18.10 -35.71
C PHE A 804 -8.43 19.06 -34.95
N PRO A 805 -7.98 19.63 -33.82
CA PRO A 805 -8.80 20.49 -32.97
C PRO A 805 -9.28 21.77 -33.67
N ASP A 806 -8.49 22.29 -34.61
CA ASP A 806 -8.77 23.53 -35.33
C ASP A 806 -9.61 23.33 -36.61
N THR A 807 -9.94 22.08 -36.95
CA THR A 807 -10.73 21.71 -38.12
C THR A 807 -12.20 21.51 -37.75
N ALA A 808 -13.12 21.92 -38.63
CA ALA A 808 -14.55 21.76 -38.40
C ALA A 808 -14.99 20.27 -38.44
N PRO A 809 -16.00 19.84 -37.66
CA PRO A 809 -16.40 18.42 -37.56
C PRO A 809 -16.67 17.70 -38.89
N VAL A 810 -17.27 18.40 -39.86
CA VAL A 810 -17.59 17.84 -41.18
C VAL A 810 -16.30 17.59 -42.00
N GLU A 811 -15.30 18.45 -41.85
CA GLU A 811 -14.04 18.37 -42.58
C GLU A 811 -13.08 17.34 -41.97
N ARG A 812 -13.16 17.09 -40.66
CA ARG A 812 -12.35 16.10 -39.93
C ARG A 812 -12.41 14.70 -40.57
N LEU A 813 -13.57 14.29 -41.07
CA LEU A 813 -13.76 12.97 -41.71
C LEU A 813 -12.91 12.80 -42.98
N ASN A 814 -12.66 13.89 -43.71
CA ASN A 814 -11.80 13.84 -44.90
C ASN A 814 -10.32 13.64 -44.54
N LEU A 815 -9.95 13.86 -43.27
CA LEU A 815 -8.59 13.73 -42.76
C LEU A 815 -8.32 12.38 -42.09
N VAL A 816 -9.28 11.46 -42.06
CA VAL A 816 -9.11 10.11 -41.47
C VAL A 816 -7.86 9.42 -42.02
N LYS A 817 -7.59 9.56 -43.33
CA LYS A 817 -6.43 8.96 -44.00
C LYS A 817 -5.06 9.47 -43.53
N GLN A 818 -5.03 10.57 -42.77
CA GLN A 818 -3.80 11.04 -42.14
C GLN A 818 -3.50 10.30 -40.83
N ILE A 819 -4.52 9.69 -40.20
CA ILE A 819 -4.39 8.99 -38.91
C ILE A 819 -4.53 7.48 -39.05
N PHE A 820 -5.36 6.99 -39.96
CA PHE A 820 -5.63 5.58 -40.19
C PHE A 820 -5.58 5.29 -41.70
N ASP A 821 -5.18 4.08 -42.09
CA ASP A 821 -5.18 3.67 -43.51
C ASP A 821 -6.58 3.79 -44.18
N SER A 822 -7.64 3.62 -43.39
CA SER A 822 -9.03 3.61 -43.81
C SER A 822 -9.98 4.00 -42.68
N GLN A 823 -11.19 4.41 -43.04
CA GLN A 823 -12.25 4.64 -42.06
C GLN A 823 -12.67 3.36 -41.34
N GLU A 824 -12.59 2.20 -42.00
CA GLU A 824 -12.91 0.90 -41.42
C GLU A 824 -11.98 0.52 -40.26
N THR A 825 -10.72 0.98 -40.30
CA THR A 825 -9.74 0.79 -39.23
C THR A 825 -10.06 1.65 -38.00
N LEU A 826 -10.49 2.90 -38.19
CA LEU A 826 -11.01 3.72 -37.10
C LEU A 826 -12.31 3.14 -36.51
N ASP A 827 -13.22 2.70 -37.38
CA ASP A 827 -14.48 2.07 -36.97
C ASP A 827 -14.25 0.84 -36.13
N ARG A 828 -13.25 0.04 -36.48
CA ARG A 828 -12.85 -1.13 -35.73
C ARG A 828 -12.49 -0.80 -34.29
N LEU A 829 -11.64 0.20 -34.07
CA LEU A 829 -11.28 0.66 -32.73
C LEU A 829 -12.50 1.19 -31.96
N CYS A 830 -13.33 1.99 -32.62
CA CYS A 830 -14.55 2.53 -32.00
C CYS A 830 -15.49 1.41 -31.56
N LEU A 831 -15.71 0.41 -32.40
CA LEU A 831 -16.59 -0.73 -32.12
C LEU A 831 -16.04 -1.65 -31.02
N ILE A 832 -14.74 -1.96 -31.04
CA ILE A 832 -14.14 -2.88 -30.07
C ILE A 832 -14.00 -2.25 -28.68
N SER A 833 -13.88 -0.92 -28.60
CA SER A 833 -13.88 -0.20 -27.32
C SER A 833 -15.24 -0.23 -26.61
N GLY A 834 -16.32 -0.61 -27.31
CA GLY A 834 -17.69 -0.54 -26.78
C GLY A 834 -18.15 0.86 -26.40
N GLY A 835 -17.52 1.91 -26.93
CA GLY A 835 -17.79 3.28 -26.51
C GLY A 835 -17.20 3.65 -25.15
N HIS A 836 -16.27 2.85 -24.64
CA HIS A 836 -15.48 3.17 -23.45
C HIS A 836 -14.37 4.17 -23.75
N VAL A 837 -14.51 5.38 -23.20
CA VAL A 837 -13.64 6.53 -23.49
C VAL A 837 -12.19 6.21 -23.15
N ARG A 838 -11.91 5.65 -21.97
CA ARG A 838 -10.54 5.27 -21.61
C ARG A 838 -9.99 4.12 -22.47
N ASP A 839 -10.84 3.16 -22.87
CA ASP A 839 -10.36 2.04 -23.71
C ASP A 839 -10.00 2.54 -25.10
N ILE A 840 -10.81 3.40 -25.73
CA ILE A 840 -10.46 3.94 -27.06
C ILE A 840 -9.22 4.84 -27.01
N LEU A 841 -9.07 5.66 -25.96
CA LEU A 841 -7.86 6.47 -25.78
C LEU A 841 -6.63 5.57 -25.61
N GLY A 842 -6.73 4.54 -24.75
CA GLY A 842 -5.66 3.57 -24.54
C GLY A 842 -5.32 2.76 -25.79
N LEU A 843 -6.30 2.32 -26.57
CA LEU A 843 -6.05 1.59 -27.81
C LEU A 843 -5.33 2.46 -28.86
N VAL A 844 -5.76 3.71 -29.04
CA VAL A 844 -5.08 4.64 -29.97
C VAL A 844 -3.67 5.00 -29.45
N PHE A 845 -3.52 5.20 -28.14
CA PHE A 845 -2.24 5.43 -27.51
C PHE A 845 -1.27 4.26 -27.70
N GLU A 846 -1.74 3.01 -27.56
CA GLU A 846 -0.93 1.83 -27.85
C GLU A 846 -0.60 1.70 -29.35
N CYS A 847 -1.48 2.14 -30.26
CA CYS A 847 -1.13 2.23 -31.69
C CYS A 847 0.02 3.22 -31.93
N LEU A 848 0.00 4.38 -31.26
CA LEU A 848 1.08 5.39 -31.34
C LEU A 848 2.43 4.87 -30.88
N ARG A 849 2.46 3.89 -29.97
CA ARG A 849 3.70 3.25 -29.51
C ARG A 849 4.30 2.26 -30.52
N GLU A 850 3.49 1.75 -31.44
CA GLU A 850 3.92 0.76 -32.42
C GLU A 850 4.29 1.39 -33.76
N GLN A 851 3.58 2.45 -34.15
CA GLN A 851 3.71 3.04 -35.48
C GLN A 851 3.28 4.51 -35.45
N ASP A 852 3.98 5.38 -36.18
CA ASP A 852 3.45 6.72 -36.46
C ASP A 852 2.24 6.64 -37.39
N PRO A 853 1.24 7.54 -37.27
CA PRO A 853 0.11 7.57 -38.17
C PRO A 853 0.54 7.82 -39.64
N PRO A 854 -0.17 7.26 -40.63
CA PRO A 854 -1.45 6.56 -40.50
C PRO A 854 -1.31 5.10 -40.07
N PHE A 855 -2.07 4.69 -39.05
CA PHE A 855 -2.05 3.31 -38.53
C PHE A 855 -2.64 2.33 -39.55
N GLU A 856 -1.88 1.28 -39.84
CA GLU A 856 -2.33 0.17 -40.66
C GLU A 856 -3.26 -0.77 -39.89
N ARG A 857 -4.18 -1.44 -40.60
CA ARG A 857 -5.12 -2.38 -40.00
C ARG A 857 -4.43 -3.48 -39.18
N ASP A 858 -3.30 -3.99 -39.65
CA ASP A 858 -2.56 -5.06 -38.97
C ASP A 858 -1.99 -4.59 -37.61
N THR A 859 -1.48 -3.36 -37.54
CA THR A 859 -1.03 -2.72 -36.30
C THR A 859 -2.17 -2.60 -35.29
N VAL A 860 -3.34 -2.14 -35.76
CA VAL A 860 -4.55 -2.02 -34.92
C VAL A 860 -5.00 -3.38 -34.39
N GLU A 861 -5.06 -4.42 -35.23
CA GLU A 861 -5.45 -5.76 -34.78
C GLU A 861 -4.41 -6.38 -33.83
N ALA A 862 -3.12 -6.08 -33.98
CA ALA A 862 -2.09 -6.50 -33.02
C ALA A 862 -2.30 -5.86 -31.64
N VAL A 863 -2.60 -4.56 -31.58
CA VAL A 863 -2.94 -3.85 -30.33
C VAL A 863 -4.20 -4.42 -29.69
N ILE A 864 -5.27 -4.61 -30.48
CA ILE A 864 -6.53 -5.20 -29.99
C ILE A 864 -6.30 -6.57 -29.37
N ARG A 865 -5.52 -7.45 -30.02
CA ARG A 865 -5.20 -8.79 -29.49
C ARG A 865 -4.50 -8.73 -28.14
N ARG A 866 -3.49 -7.87 -27.98
CA ARG A 866 -2.78 -7.72 -26.69
C ARG A 866 -3.69 -7.18 -25.59
N TYR A 867 -4.50 -6.17 -25.91
CA TYR A 867 -5.42 -5.55 -24.96
C TYR A 867 -6.53 -6.54 -24.54
N ARG A 868 -7.02 -7.37 -25.48
CA ARG A 868 -7.94 -8.48 -25.21
C ARG A 868 -7.31 -9.48 -24.26
N ASP A 869 -6.11 -9.98 -24.57
CA ASP A 869 -5.47 -11.04 -23.80
C ASP A 869 -5.17 -10.58 -22.38
N PHE A 870 -4.73 -9.33 -22.20
CA PHE A 870 -4.57 -8.71 -20.88
C PHE A 870 -5.86 -8.72 -20.06
N ARG A 871 -7.00 -8.38 -20.67
CA ARG A 871 -8.30 -8.32 -19.97
C ARG A 871 -8.94 -9.69 -19.78
N ALA A 872 -8.71 -10.63 -20.68
CA ALA A 872 -9.34 -11.95 -20.67
C ALA A 872 -8.62 -12.97 -19.76
N ASN A 873 -7.30 -12.87 -19.61
CA ASN A 873 -6.50 -13.84 -18.85
C ASN A 873 -6.88 -13.99 -17.38
N PRO A 874 -7.26 -12.92 -16.64
CA PRO A 874 -7.65 -13.05 -15.24
C PRO A 874 -9.03 -13.68 -15.02
N ILE A 875 -9.87 -13.78 -16.07
CA ILE A 875 -11.28 -14.17 -15.94
C ILE A 875 -11.37 -15.68 -15.63
N ASP A 876 -11.93 -16.01 -14.48
CA ASP A 876 -12.13 -17.40 -14.07
C ASP A 876 -13.38 -18.05 -14.70
N SER A 877 -13.55 -19.35 -14.47
CA SER A 877 -14.68 -20.10 -15.05
C SER A 877 -16.04 -19.69 -14.47
N HIS A 878 -16.08 -19.24 -13.21
CA HIS A 878 -17.30 -18.76 -12.58
C HIS A 878 -17.72 -17.40 -13.16
N GLU A 879 -16.78 -16.48 -13.29
CA GLU A 879 -16.99 -15.16 -13.89
C GLU A 879 -17.46 -15.26 -15.35
N TRP A 880 -16.89 -16.15 -16.16
CA TRP A 880 -17.38 -16.41 -17.52
C TRP A 880 -18.84 -16.86 -17.53
N ASN A 881 -19.25 -17.72 -16.60
CA ASN A 881 -20.65 -18.15 -16.50
C ASN A 881 -21.57 -16.97 -16.14
N LEU A 882 -21.15 -16.09 -15.24
CA LEU A 882 -21.90 -14.87 -14.91
C LEU A 882 -22.01 -13.93 -16.12
N ILE A 883 -20.93 -13.74 -16.89
CA ILE A 883 -20.95 -12.96 -18.14
C ILE A 883 -22.00 -13.53 -19.12
N PHE A 884 -22.05 -14.85 -19.29
CA PHE A 884 -23.03 -15.48 -20.18
C PHE A 884 -24.48 -15.30 -19.66
N GLN A 885 -24.69 -15.36 -18.35
CA GLN A 885 -26.00 -15.03 -17.76
C GLN A 885 -26.40 -13.57 -18.01
N VAL A 886 -25.45 -12.63 -17.95
CA VAL A 886 -25.72 -11.23 -18.32
C VAL A 886 -26.12 -11.13 -19.79
N LEU A 887 -25.44 -11.84 -20.69
CA LEU A 887 -25.76 -11.80 -22.12
C LEU A 887 -27.15 -12.37 -22.45
N GLU A 888 -27.60 -13.38 -21.70
CA GLU A 888 -28.93 -13.96 -21.86
C GLU A 888 -30.03 -13.07 -21.31
N ASN A 889 -29.80 -12.46 -20.14
CA ASN A 889 -30.83 -11.69 -19.43
C ASN A 889 -30.79 -10.20 -19.74
N GLN A 890 -29.66 -9.68 -20.24
CA GLN A 890 -29.33 -8.26 -20.41
C GLN A 890 -29.52 -7.40 -19.15
N HIS A 891 -29.53 -8.04 -17.98
CA HIS A 891 -29.74 -7.45 -16.67
C HIS A 891 -28.77 -8.09 -15.67
N ILE A 892 -28.43 -7.33 -14.63
CA ILE A 892 -27.56 -7.75 -13.53
C ILE A 892 -28.42 -7.96 -12.28
N LYS A 893 -28.06 -8.96 -11.47
CA LYS A 893 -28.67 -9.23 -10.15
C LYS A 893 -27.77 -8.69 -9.03
N ASP A 894 -28.38 -8.48 -7.86
CA ASP A 894 -27.66 -8.07 -6.64
C ASP A 894 -26.89 -9.26 -6.05
N ASP A 895 -25.70 -9.51 -6.59
CA ASP A 895 -24.78 -10.57 -6.17
C ASP A 895 -23.33 -10.08 -6.36
N ILE A 896 -22.47 -10.40 -5.38
CA ILE A 896 -21.07 -9.99 -5.29
C ILE A 896 -20.31 -10.29 -6.59
N GLY A 897 -20.59 -11.43 -7.24
CA GLY A 897 -19.93 -11.81 -8.49
C GLY A 897 -20.19 -10.80 -9.62
N TYR A 898 -21.38 -10.20 -9.69
CA TYR A 898 -21.70 -9.20 -10.71
C TYR A 898 -21.06 -7.84 -10.43
N HIS A 899 -20.80 -7.51 -9.16
CA HIS A 899 -20.03 -6.31 -8.82
C HIS A 899 -18.59 -6.41 -9.35
N THR A 900 -17.98 -7.60 -9.23
CA THR A 900 -16.67 -7.88 -9.82
C THR A 900 -16.67 -7.69 -11.34
N LEU A 901 -17.70 -8.17 -12.05
CA LEU A 901 -17.81 -8.00 -13.51
C LEU A 901 -17.83 -6.53 -13.95
N LEU A 902 -18.51 -5.67 -13.19
CA LEU A 902 -18.61 -4.23 -13.48
C LEU A 902 -17.30 -3.50 -13.19
N ASN A 903 -16.68 -3.76 -12.04
CA ASN A 903 -15.41 -3.13 -11.66
C ASN A 903 -14.25 -3.54 -12.56
N SER A 904 -14.21 -4.80 -12.99
CA SER A 904 -13.21 -5.32 -13.92
C SER A 904 -13.50 -4.99 -15.40
N LEU A 905 -14.57 -4.21 -15.67
CA LEU A 905 -14.99 -3.79 -17.02
C LEU A 905 -15.23 -4.96 -17.99
N PHE A 906 -15.67 -6.11 -17.47
CA PHE A 906 -16.04 -7.28 -18.28
C PHE A 906 -17.43 -7.11 -18.91
N VAL A 907 -18.28 -6.30 -18.28
CA VAL A 907 -19.63 -5.98 -18.73
C VAL A 907 -19.83 -4.47 -18.73
N PHE A 908 -20.53 -3.96 -19.73
CA PHE A 908 -20.88 -2.55 -19.86
C PHE A 908 -22.38 -2.31 -19.73
N GLU A 909 -22.73 -1.14 -19.22
CA GLU A 909 -24.10 -0.64 -19.10
C GLU A 909 -24.35 0.42 -20.16
N TYR A 910 -25.46 0.26 -20.88
CA TYR A 910 -25.93 1.18 -21.90
C TYR A 910 -27.38 1.54 -21.61
N ARG A 911 -27.85 2.60 -22.27
CA ARG A 911 -29.23 3.07 -22.14
C ARG A 911 -29.85 3.35 -23.50
N ASP A 912 -31.09 2.91 -23.69
CA ASP A 912 -31.92 3.20 -24.85
C ASP A 912 -33.33 3.65 -24.42
N ALA A 913 -34.28 3.68 -25.36
CA ALA A 913 -35.66 4.07 -25.10
C ALA A 913 -36.42 3.12 -24.16
N ASP A 914 -36.01 1.85 -24.12
CA ASP A 914 -36.63 0.80 -23.28
C ASP A 914 -35.97 0.71 -21.89
N GLY A 915 -34.86 1.42 -21.68
CA GLY A 915 -34.19 1.55 -20.37
C GLY A 915 -32.71 1.18 -20.41
N SER A 916 -32.15 0.88 -19.24
CA SER A 916 -30.78 0.37 -19.11
C SER A 916 -30.70 -1.09 -19.57
N TRP A 917 -29.59 -1.46 -20.19
CA TRP A 917 -29.28 -2.84 -20.56
C TRP A 917 -27.78 -3.10 -20.45
N PHE A 918 -27.44 -4.37 -20.24
CA PHE A 918 -26.07 -4.81 -20.02
C PHE A 918 -25.62 -5.79 -21.10
N THR A 919 -24.34 -5.71 -21.48
CA THR A 919 -23.73 -6.68 -22.39
C THR A 919 -22.25 -6.81 -22.11
N ILE A 920 -21.65 -7.88 -22.62
CA ILE A 920 -20.21 -8.13 -22.53
C ILE A 920 -19.43 -6.97 -23.16
N ASN A 921 -18.27 -6.68 -22.58
CA ASN A 921 -17.29 -5.84 -23.21
C ASN A 921 -16.93 -6.40 -24.61
N PRO A 922 -17.09 -5.64 -25.70
CA PRO A 922 -16.86 -6.13 -27.06
C PRO A 922 -15.47 -6.72 -27.26
N ILE A 923 -14.46 -6.26 -26.53
CA ILE A 923 -13.12 -6.82 -26.66
C ILE A 923 -13.03 -8.30 -26.28
N LEU A 924 -13.86 -8.75 -25.34
CA LEU A 924 -13.91 -10.14 -24.88
C LEU A 924 -14.66 -11.06 -25.86
N THR A 925 -15.40 -10.51 -26.83
CA THR A 925 -16.18 -11.31 -27.79
C THR A 925 -15.29 -12.13 -28.74
N GLU A 926 -14.02 -11.78 -28.88
CA GLU A 926 -13.07 -12.47 -29.76
C GLU A 926 -12.24 -13.53 -29.03
N THR A 927 -12.58 -13.84 -27.78
CA THR A 927 -11.96 -14.91 -27.00
C THR A 927 -12.48 -16.28 -27.43
N LYS A 928 -11.65 -17.32 -27.27
CA LYS A 928 -12.05 -18.71 -27.58
C LYS A 928 -13.26 -19.16 -26.75
N GLN A 929 -13.31 -18.72 -25.49
CA GLN A 929 -14.39 -19.01 -24.55
C GLN A 929 -15.73 -18.48 -25.07
N PHE A 930 -15.78 -17.20 -25.47
CA PHE A 930 -16.99 -16.59 -26.03
C PHE A 930 -17.41 -17.26 -27.34
N GLN A 931 -16.46 -17.49 -28.25
CA GLN A 931 -16.76 -18.13 -29.55
C GLN A 931 -17.33 -19.54 -29.36
N SER A 932 -16.76 -20.34 -28.47
CA SER A 932 -17.28 -21.68 -28.15
C SER A 932 -18.68 -21.65 -27.54
N TRP A 933 -18.97 -20.67 -26.68
CA TRP A 933 -20.32 -20.47 -26.14
C TRP A 933 -21.31 -20.08 -27.24
N LEU A 934 -20.93 -19.17 -28.13
CA LEU A 934 -21.75 -18.73 -29.25
C LEU A 934 -22.08 -19.88 -30.22
N GLU A 935 -21.08 -20.70 -30.57
CA GLU A 935 -21.24 -21.90 -31.41
C GLU A 935 -22.24 -22.88 -30.79
N LYS A 936 -22.07 -23.23 -29.51
CA LYS A 936 -23.00 -24.12 -28.78
C LYS A 936 -24.43 -23.57 -28.78
N ARG A 937 -24.59 -22.25 -28.65
CA ARG A 937 -25.92 -21.61 -28.66
C ARG A 937 -26.56 -21.62 -30.05
N LEU A 938 -25.77 -21.43 -31.11
CA LEU A 938 -26.25 -21.53 -32.49
C LEU A 938 -26.66 -22.97 -32.84
N GLU A 939 -25.92 -23.98 -32.34
CA GLU A 939 -26.30 -25.39 -32.47
C GLU A 939 -27.62 -25.71 -31.74
N ILE A 940 -27.80 -25.21 -30.50
CA ILE A 940 -29.05 -25.40 -29.74
C ILE A 940 -30.25 -24.75 -30.45
N ASN A 941 -30.08 -23.56 -31.04
CA ASN A 941 -31.14 -22.86 -31.78
C ASN A 941 -31.41 -23.45 -33.18
N GLN A 942 -30.58 -24.37 -33.69
CA GLN A 942 -30.84 -25.12 -34.93
C GLN A 942 -31.51 -26.48 -34.66
N VAL A 943 -31.48 -26.96 -33.42
CA VAL A 943 -32.08 -28.23 -32.98
C VAL A 943 -33.50 -28.04 -32.41
N ILE A 944 -33.87 -26.80 -32.05
CA ILE A 944 -35.23 -26.35 -31.69
C ILE A 944 -35.88 -25.74 -32.93
#